data_AF-K9Q7M2-F1
#
_entry.id   AF-K9Q7M2-F1
#
_cell.length_a   1.000
_cell.length_b   1.000
_cell.length_c   1.000
_cell.angle_alpha   90.00
_cell.angle_beta   90.00
_cell.angle_gamma   90.00
#
_symmetry.space_group_name_H-M   'P 1'
#
loop_
_entity.id
_entity.type
_entity.pdbx_description
1 polymer ?
#
loop_
_entity_poly.entity_id
_entity_poly.type
_entity_poly.pdbx_seq_one_letter_code
_entity_poly.pdbx_strand_id
1 'polypeptide(L)'
;MTQISARKRDLTLLSICSAFPILPVAAATAQTPPQTQQKVESPNVPELIAPVEDDIEAVFSPPRPSQPDKLIVANDKEIDAASSSMSSDHIDGFTAGEKAVNKQTPETAVTPINSEIRIITPVAGVTTAKTTNLGVQYHPNNQVTVTLNGKPIDAAISQYLHKDEAQQLNTLIWYNVPLNKGENTIIAQGADGKSTSVKVTVEEVQKKIAIAPTQEPRIPADGRSTITLEGKITDEKGEIITEDIPVTLTASAGQFVGADQDKDVPGFQVLARKGEFTATLQAGLVAQNVKIRAAINQDAEIEAYTNVEFITNLRPSLATGSINVRIGAGGTDYRGSFRDYLNPDKIGRTSVDVDAAVFATGKVGDWLFTGAFNSKRPLNQDCNGDNRLFGGIQSCEKDYPVYGDSSSFTNTAPSTDSVYARIERTPDIPGAELDYFMWGDYNTEEFARSSQLYTATTRQLHGFKGNYNFGNLQLTALYANNIQGFQRDAITPNGTSGYYFLSRRLVIPGSENVFIEAEEINRPGTVLERKALSRGSDYEIDYDRGTLLFRRPIVATELNPFGKTLVRRIVVTYQNDAGEDSKLYAGRLQYNLRTSDTLNTKNGSPFVGASYLREDQGQQDFELYGFDLFAPLGNSGQIIGEYAHSRHNTLAFGNVSGSAYRLEASANLGKNFQGQAYYRSVTENFANNATWSFTPGQTRYGASLTGKLGQTTSFNLGYDREDNFGIAPAERTQLVDLFNPQPQAAPGSKINNSLTTIRAGIQQKIGQSDLSLEYVNRSRKDRITNKFNGNASQLVSRLDVPLSESLTFHTQNELNLGKSDPLYPNRTTFGLDWALYPGVSMRLAHQFYEGGLLQGNSITSLDTMVEHKFSPDTTVRGRYSILGGADGMTDQGSVSLNHGIRLAPGLKLSLGYEHIFKDIFGDSATGIRFAQPYAVGQTASSLGLFAGDVYSIGLDYTDNPNFQANARLEHRSGSEGNHTVISAAASGKLSPALTAAVRYQQAGGANQLLQGLGNTANLRVGLAYRDPNDDKFNALLGYEYRQNPATTPDTLLAGSGNGSIDHIFSAEAIYAPNWQWELYGKYAFRSSSTSLSEDFTNHSSIHLAQLRTTYQLGYRTDLALEGRWLGQPEQGFNEFGLAVEGGYHLTPDLRIGVGYAFGSADDRDFSGYRSAGGPYLNISFKLNELFGGFGRQKVVPPQQQESVVQPVALESK
;
A
#
# COMPACT_ATOMS: atom_id res chain seq x y z
N MET A 1 -55.73 2.58 -21.05
CA MET A 1 -55.99 2.37 -22.50
C MET A 1 -54.67 2.03 -23.15
N THR A 2 -54.46 0.91 -23.85
CA THR A 2 -55.36 -0.25 -24.00
C THR A 2 -54.54 -1.55 -24.10
N GLN A 3 -55.04 -2.58 -23.40
CA GLN A 3 -54.60 -3.97 -23.28
C GLN A 3 -54.40 -4.75 -24.61
N ILE A 4 -54.03 -6.04 -24.44
CA ILE A 4 -54.10 -7.22 -25.36
C ILE A 4 -52.74 -7.57 -25.99
N SER A 5 -52.28 -8.83 -26.06
CA SER A 5 -52.59 -10.03 -25.25
C SER A 5 -51.53 -11.14 -25.44
N ALA A 6 -51.35 -11.92 -24.38
CA ALA A 6 -51.01 -13.34 -24.25
C ALA A 6 -51.42 -14.30 -25.41
N ARG A 7 -51.01 -15.59 -25.52
CA ARG A 7 -50.43 -16.57 -24.54
C ARG A 7 -50.04 -17.91 -25.25
N LYS A 8 -49.13 -18.70 -24.65
CA LYS A 8 -49.17 -20.19 -24.44
C LYS A 8 -49.53 -21.18 -25.60
N ARG A 9 -48.74 -22.27 -25.77
CA ARG A 9 -48.98 -23.68 -25.32
C ARG A 9 -48.61 -24.87 -26.27
N ASP A 10 -47.89 -25.83 -25.68
CA ASP A 10 -48.11 -27.31 -25.61
C ASP A 10 -48.05 -28.31 -26.82
N LEU A 11 -47.31 -29.41 -26.57
CA LEU A 11 -47.55 -30.84 -26.97
C LEU A 11 -47.25 -31.27 -28.45
N THR A 12 -46.93 -32.55 -28.82
CA THR A 12 -47.02 -33.88 -28.14
C THR A 12 -46.14 -35.01 -28.77
N LEU A 13 -45.73 -36.03 -27.98
CA LEU A 13 -45.51 -37.50 -28.29
C LEU A 13 -44.33 -37.94 -29.22
N LEU A 14 -43.83 -39.21 -29.25
CA LEU A 14 -44.31 -40.54 -28.75
C LEU A 14 -43.15 -41.58 -28.49
N SER A 15 -43.15 -42.31 -27.33
CA SER A 15 -42.68 -43.74 -27.12
C SER A 15 -41.18 -44.20 -27.27
N ILE A 16 -40.64 -45.31 -26.67
CA ILE A 16 -41.09 -46.32 -25.65
C ILE A 16 -39.91 -47.15 -25.03
N CYS A 17 -40.07 -47.62 -23.76
CA CYS A 17 -39.35 -48.72 -23.03
C CYS A 17 -37.83 -48.61 -22.71
N SER A 18 -37.28 -49.25 -21.65
CA SER A 18 -37.81 -50.24 -20.66
C SER A 18 -37.22 -50.06 -19.23
N ALA A 19 -37.77 -50.75 -18.21
CA ALA A 19 -37.45 -50.60 -16.76
C ALA A 19 -36.51 -51.72 -16.21
N PHE A 20 -35.97 -51.71 -14.97
CA PHE A 20 -36.65 -51.86 -13.65
C PHE A 20 -35.81 -51.31 -12.45
N PRO A 21 -36.36 -51.17 -11.21
CA PRO A 21 -35.76 -50.42 -10.08
C PRO A 21 -35.45 -51.25 -8.80
N ILE A 22 -34.71 -50.66 -7.83
CA ILE A 22 -34.66 -51.12 -6.42
C ILE A 22 -34.66 -49.95 -5.40
N LEU A 23 -35.43 -50.13 -4.32
CA LEU A 23 -35.57 -49.40 -3.03
C LEU A 23 -36.22 -50.42 -2.04
N PRO A 24 -36.33 -50.24 -0.69
CA PRO A 24 -35.77 -49.24 0.24
C PRO A 24 -35.29 -49.77 1.65
N VAL A 25 -34.57 -48.93 2.43
CA VAL A 25 -34.73 -48.59 3.89
C VAL A 25 -34.63 -49.62 5.07
N ALA A 26 -33.78 -49.27 6.07
CA ALA A 26 -33.83 -49.41 7.57
C ALA A 26 -33.35 -50.63 8.41
N ALA A 27 -32.54 -50.30 9.45
CA ALA A 27 -32.46 -50.82 10.85
C ALA A 27 -31.98 -52.28 11.14
N ALA A 28 -31.45 -52.69 12.32
CA ALA A 28 -31.17 -52.02 13.62
C ALA A 28 -30.09 -52.74 14.52
N THR A 29 -29.62 -52.04 15.57
CA THR A 29 -29.10 -52.52 16.90
C THR A 29 -27.93 -53.53 17.11
N ALA A 30 -26.82 -52.98 17.66
CA ALA A 30 -26.10 -53.34 18.91
C ALA A 30 -25.49 -54.74 19.23
N GLN A 31 -24.19 -54.77 19.63
CA GLN A 31 -23.69 -55.16 20.98
C GLN A 31 -22.13 -55.15 21.12
N THR A 32 -21.62 -54.93 22.35
CA THR A 32 -20.19 -55.01 22.82
C THR A 32 -19.96 -56.32 23.61
N PRO A 33 -18.73 -56.93 23.76
CA PRO A 33 -17.62 -56.38 24.59
C PRO A 33 -16.17 -56.80 24.09
N PRO A 34 -15.11 -57.08 24.91
CA PRO A 34 -14.12 -56.04 25.29
C PRO A 34 -12.61 -56.40 25.16
N GLN A 35 -11.77 -55.35 25.24
CA GLN A 35 -10.37 -55.25 25.73
C GLN A 35 -9.35 -56.42 25.62
N THR A 36 -8.15 -56.09 25.12
CA THR A 36 -6.89 -56.34 25.85
C THR A 36 -5.83 -55.28 25.48
N GLN A 37 -4.87 -54.99 26.37
CA GLN A 37 -3.69 -54.16 26.11
C GLN A 37 -2.46 -55.04 25.86
N GLN A 38 -1.50 -54.60 25.03
CA GLN A 38 -0.08 -54.88 25.31
C GLN A 38 0.90 -53.89 24.66
N LYS A 39 2.13 -53.92 25.18
CA LYS A 39 3.25 -52.99 24.97
C LYS A 39 4.10 -53.44 23.77
N VAL A 40 4.70 -52.49 23.04
CA VAL A 40 5.73 -52.78 22.02
C VAL A 40 7.01 -52.01 22.35
N GLU A 41 8.13 -52.72 22.38
CA GLU A 41 9.49 -52.17 22.43
C GLU A 41 10.17 -52.38 21.08
N SER A 42 11.09 -51.50 20.70
CA SER A 42 11.87 -51.60 19.45
C SER A 42 12.86 -52.76 19.49
N PRO A 43 13.23 -53.31 18.31
CA PRO A 43 14.66 -53.45 18.02
C PRO A 43 15.07 -53.17 16.56
N ASN A 44 16.37 -52.95 16.38
CA ASN A 44 17.07 -52.63 15.12
C ASN A 44 17.16 -53.81 14.13
N VAL A 45 17.27 -53.50 12.82
CA VAL A 45 17.99 -54.29 11.80
C VAL A 45 18.57 -53.32 10.71
N PRO A 46 19.44 -53.71 9.75
CA PRO A 46 20.82 -53.19 9.74
C PRO A 46 21.29 -52.52 8.41
N GLU A 47 22.60 -52.29 8.32
CA GLU A 47 23.38 -51.67 7.23
C GLU A 47 23.88 -52.71 6.16
N LEU A 48 24.68 -52.25 5.17
CA LEU A 48 25.53 -53.01 4.21
C LEU A 48 24.79 -53.66 2.98
N ILE A 49 25.31 -53.72 1.73
CA ILE A 49 26.61 -53.36 1.06
C ILE A 49 26.35 -52.79 -0.37
N ALA A 50 27.31 -52.06 -0.98
CA ALA A 50 27.37 -51.66 -2.42
C ALA A 50 28.06 -52.71 -3.34
N PRO A 51 28.25 -52.48 -4.68
CA PRO A 51 29.56 -51.97 -5.18
C PRO A 51 29.62 -51.24 -6.58
N VAL A 52 30.77 -50.56 -6.87
CA VAL A 52 31.45 -50.34 -8.20
C VAL A 52 30.71 -49.49 -9.28
N GLU A 53 31.12 -48.23 -9.60
CA GLU A 53 32.22 -47.73 -10.53
C GLU A 53 31.79 -47.71 -12.04
N ASP A 54 32.13 -46.76 -12.93
CA ASP A 54 33.24 -45.77 -13.03
C ASP A 54 32.84 -44.34 -13.54
N ASP A 55 33.64 -43.33 -13.15
CA ASP A 55 34.08 -42.04 -13.74
C ASP A 55 33.35 -41.26 -14.89
N ILE A 56 33.26 -39.92 -14.72
CA ILE A 56 34.21 -38.93 -15.30
C ILE A 56 34.06 -37.51 -14.66
N GLU A 57 35.19 -36.78 -14.56
CA GLU A 57 35.38 -35.42 -14.01
C GLU A 57 34.68 -34.26 -14.76
N ALA A 58 34.46 -33.04 -14.22
CA ALA A 58 34.34 -32.54 -12.83
C ALA A 58 33.50 -31.21 -12.84
N VAL A 59 33.80 -29.98 -12.36
CA VAL A 59 34.97 -29.26 -11.78
C VAL A 59 34.43 -28.13 -10.84
N PHE A 60 35.30 -27.50 -10.03
CA PHE A 60 35.12 -26.28 -9.20
C PHE A 60 34.44 -26.40 -7.82
N SER A 61 35.17 -25.95 -6.79
CA SER A 61 34.72 -25.74 -5.40
C SER A 61 35.59 -24.64 -4.73
N PRO A 62 35.07 -23.90 -3.74
CA PRO A 62 35.75 -22.73 -3.16
C PRO A 62 36.76 -23.07 -2.04
N PRO A 63 37.74 -22.19 -1.76
CA PRO A 63 38.74 -22.41 -0.72
C PRO A 63 38.23 -22.13 0.71
N ARG A 64 38.79 -22.83 1.70
CA ARG A 64 38.64 -22.52 3.14
C ARG A 64 39.81 -21.66 3.65
N PRO A 65 39.61 -20.77 4.63
CA PRO A 65 40.69 -20.04 5.29
C PRO A 65 41.44 -20.91 6.31
N SER A 66 42.70 -20.56 6.59
CA SER A 66 43.55 -21.15 7.63
C SER A 66 43.81 -20.15 8.77
N GLN A 67 43.99 -20.66 9.99
CA GLN A 67 44.35 -19.86 11.17
C GLN A 67 45.89 -19.80 11.38
N PRO A 68 46.40 -18.85 12.20
CA PRO A 68 47.77 -18.35 12.07
C PRO A 68 48.78 -18.97 13.06
N ASP A 69 50.08 -18.75 12.82
CA ASP A 69 51.07 -18.80 13.90
C ASP A 69 52.24 -17.78 13.78
N LYS A 70 52.44 -17.04 14.88
CA LYS A 70 53.67 -16.48 15.50
C LYS A 70 54.91 -15.97 14.70
N LEU A 71 55.14 -14.66 14.86
CA LEU A 71 56.31 -14.00 15.53
C LEU A 71 57.73 -13.88 14.91
N ILE A 72 58.37 -12.76 15.31
CA ILE A 72 59.82 -12.47 15.57
C ILE A 72 60.67 -11.67 14.53
N VAL A 73 60.85 -10.37 14.86
CA VAL A 73 62.09 -9.54 14.91
C VAL A 73 62.98 -9.35 13.68
N ALA A 74 63.17 -8.08 13.28
CA ALA A 74 64.49 -7.43 13.10
C ALA A 74 64.37 -5.88 13.07
N ASN A 75 65.47 -5.17 13.36
CA ASN A 75 65.51 -3.76 13.75
C ASN A 75 66.12 -2.80 12.69
N ASP A 76 65.82 -1.50 12.85
CA ASP A 76 66.73 -0.34 12.76
C ASP A 76 66.99 0.53 11.49
N LYS A 77 67.03 1.85 11.80
CA LYS A 77 67.86 2.99 11.29
C LYS A 77 67.41 3.93 10.14
N GLU A 78 67.13 5.16 10.57
CA GLU A 78 67.73 6.46 10.18
C GLU A 78 68.03 6.80 8.70
N ILE A 79 67.58 7.99 8.24
CA ILE A 79 68.43 9.18 7.95
C ILE A 79 67.57 10.39 7.50
N ASP A 80 68.02 11.61 7.84
CA ASP A 80 67.46 12.91 7.39
C ASP A 80 67.78 13.26 5.92
N ALA A 81 66.99 14.15 5.30
CA ALA A 81 67.47 15.40 4.66
C ALA A 81 66.37 16.10 3.82
N ALA A 82 66.41 17.44 3.79
CA ALA A 82 65.43 18.31 3.11
C ALA A 82 65.98 18.99 1.83
N SER A 83 65.18 19.93 1.28
CA SER A 83 65.57 21.04 0.37
C SER A 83 65.63 20.73 -1.16
N SER A 84 65.41 21.68 -2.10
CA SER A 84 64.71 23.00 -2.07
C SER A 84 64.63 23.66 -3.49
N SER A 85 63.94 24.82 -3.60
CA SER A 85 64.06 25.87 -4.67
C SER A 85 63.44 25.54 -6.06
N MET A 86 63.03 26.46 -6.97
CA MET A 86 62.77 27.93 -7.05
C MET A 86 62.04 28.24 -8.41
N SER A 87 61.50 29.40 -8.82
CA SER A 87 61.30 30.77 -8.26
C SER A 87 60.23 31.60 -9.06
N SER A 88 59.99 32.83 -8.59
CA SER A 88 59.51 34.12 -9.19
C SER A 88 59.76 34.42 -10.70
N ASP A 89 59.21 35.46 -11.38
CA ASP A 89 58.45 36.71 -11.05
C ASP A 89 57.65 37.21 -12.33
N HIS A 90 56.99 38.37 -12.57
CA HIS A 90 56.70 39.72 -11.98
C HIS A 90 55.38 40.27 -12.65
N ILE A 91 54.40 40.93 -11.98
CA ILE A 91 54.16 42.38 -11.65
C ILE A 91 53.68 43.36 -12.77
N ASP A 92 52.49 43.97 -12.55
CA ASP A 92 52.04 45.41 -12.63
C ASP A 92 50.57 45.57 -13.13
N GLY A 93 49.74 46.58 -12.78
CA GLY A 93 49.80 47.73 -11.85
C GLY A 93 48.41 47.96 -11.16
N PHE A 94 47.97 49.11 -10.64
CA PHE A 94 48.36 50.54 -10.75
C PHE A 94 47.96 51.35 -9.47
N THR A 95 48.25 52.66 -9.39
CA THR A 95 48.42 53.45 -8.13
C THR A 95 47.33 54.45 -7.69
N ALA A 96 47.17 54.64 -6.35
CA ALA A 96 46.97 55.93 -5.64
C ALA A 96 46.99 55.71 -4.10
N GLY A 97 47.41 56.60 -3.19
CA GLY A 97 48.06 57.92 -3.28
C GLY A 97 48.49 58.40 -1.86
N GLU A 98 49.53 59.25 -1.74
CA GLU A 98 50.28 59.48 -0.48
C GLU A 98 49.66 60.39 0.60
N LYS A 99 50.11 60.21 1.85
CA LYS A 99 50.66 61.33 2.68
C LYS A 99 51.56 60.85 3.83
N ALA A 100 52.73 61.47 3.97
CA ALA A 100 53.67 61.32 5.12
C ALA A 100 53.40 62.42 6.20
N VAL A 101 54.08 62.55 7.35
CA VAL A 101 55.53 62.74 7.60
C VAL A 101 55.91 62.56 9.10
N ASN A 102 57.12 62.03 9.36
CA ASN A 102 57.97 62.05 10.59
C ASN A 102 57.48 61.66 12.01
N LYS A 103 58.17 60.62 12.53
CA LYS A 103 59.10 60.65 13.69
C LYS A 103 58.93 61.77 14.75
N GLN A 104 58.68 61.33 16.00
CA GLN A 104 59.58 61.60 17.14
C GLN A 104 59.37 60.57 18.26
N THR A 105 60.43 60.26 19.02
CA THR A 105 60.39 59.51 20.29
C THR A 105 60.85 60.49 21.38
N PRO A 106 60.23 60.51 22.57
CA PRO A 106 60.81 59.73 23.68
C PRO A 106 59.78 59.16 24.70
N GLU A 107 60.32 58.39 25.65
CA GLU A 107 60.02 58.32 27.11
C GLU A 107 58.80 59.06 27.71
N THR A 108 58.08 58.55 28.72
CA THR A 108 58.09 57.26 29.44
C THR A 108 56.80 57.10 30.25
N ALA A 109 56.21 55.90 30.29
CA ALA A 109 55.30 55.48 31.38
C ALA A 109 55.18 53.94 31.43
N VAL A 110 55.64 53.30 32.51
CA VAL A 110 55.31 51.90 32.80
C VAL A 110 54.00 51.86 33.58
N THR A 111 52.89 51.66 32.88
CA THR A 111 51.59 51.36 33.51
C THR A 111 51.62 49.93 34.05
N PRO A 112 51.11 49.64 35.26
CA PRO A 112 51.07 48.29 35.80
C PRO A 112 50.29 47.33 34.90
N ILE A 113 50.85 46.15 34.62
CA ILE A 113 50.15 45.08 33.88
C ILE A 113 48.99 44.60 34.75
N ASN A 114 47.77 44.83 34.28
CA ASN A 114 46.55 44.54 35.02
C ASN A 114 46.25 43.04 34.99
N SER A 115 46.47 42.33 36.11
CA SER A 115 46.41 40.86 36.21
C SER A 115 44.98 40.29 36.28
N GLU A 116 44.02 40.91 35.61
CA GLU A 116 42.61 40.51 35.59
C GLU A 116 42.32 39.40 34.58
N ILE A 117 41.53 38.41 34.99
CA ILE A 117 40.96 37.39 34.10
C ILE A 117 39.68 37.96 33.48
N ARG A 118 39.52 37.85 32.16
CA ARG A 118 38.42 38.47 31.41
C ARG A 118 37.76 37.48 30.47
N ILE A 119 36.43 37.45 30.46
CA ILE A 119 35.64 36.74 29.44
C ILE A 119 35.45 37.72 28.27
N ILE A 120 35.94 37.37 27.08
CA ILE A 120 35.85 38.18 25.85
C ILE A 120 34.57 37.85 25.08
N THR A 121 34.20 36.58 25.04
CA THR A 121 32.98 36.06 24.44
C THR A 121 32.48 34.88 25.28
N PRO A 122 31.16 34.64 25.42
CA PRO A 122 30.07 35.52 25.01
C PRO A 122 30.05 36.84 25.79
N VAL A 123 29.30 37.82 25.27
CA VAL A 123 28.92 39.04 25.99
C VAL A 123 27.62 38.76 26.75
N ALA A 124 27.40 39.44 27.88
CA ALA A 124 26.18 39.26 28.67
C ALA A 124 24.93 39.77 27.91
N GLY A 125 23.84 38.99 27.92
CA GLY A 125 22.62 39.34 27.19
C GLY A 125 21.66 38.17 26.99
N VAL A 126 20.69 38.36 26.08
CA VAL A 126 19.73 37.33 25.64
C VAL A 126 20.18 36.77 24.28
N THR A 127 19.98 35.47 24.04
CA THR A 127 20.26 34.82 22.76
C THR A 127 19.22 33.73 22.44
N THR A 128 19.08 33.39 21.17
CA THR A 128 18.35 32.19 20.70
C THR A 128 19.30 31.00 20.42
N ALA A 129 20.62 31.23 20.41
CA ALA A 129 21.61 30.21 20.09
C ALA A 129 21.75 29.18 21.21
N LYS A 130 21.67 27.88 20.86
CA LYS A 130 21.83 26.76 21.81
C LYS A 130 23.30 26.41 22.11
N THR A 131 24.26 27.08 21.46
CA THR A 131 25.70 26.98 21.71
C THR A 131 26.34 28.37 21.65
N THR A 132 27.56 28.50 22.18
CA THR A 132 28.36 29.72 22.10
C THR A 132 29.86 29.44 22.05
N ASN A 133 30.64 30.38 21.50
CA ASN A 133 32.10 30.34 21.59
C ASN A 133 32.54 31.14 22.82
N LEU A 134 33.31 30.50 23.70
CA LEU A 134 33.76 31.05 24.96
C LEU A 134 35.25 31.35 24.91
N GLY A 135 35.62 32.63 25.03
CA GLY A 135 37.01 33.08 25.02
C GLY A 135 37.37 33.72 26.36
N VAL A 136 38.39 33.20 27.04
CA VAL A 136 38.85 33.67 28.34
C VAL A 136 40.31 34.08 28.26
N GLN A 137 40.58 35.35 28.58
CA GLN A 137 41.89 35.96 28.54
C GLN A 137 42.45 36.17 29.95
N TYR A 138 43.75 35.90 30.12
CA TYR A 138 44.44 35.92 31.40
C TYR A 138 45.96 36.08 31.23
N HIS A 139 46.66 36.55 32.26
CA HIS A 139 48.12 36.63 32.27
C HIS A 139 48.74 35.21 32.37
N PRO A 140 49.81 34.86 31.62
CA PRO A 140 50.36 33.49 31.55
C PRO A 140 50.71 32.80 32.87
N ASN A 141 51.01 33.57 33.93
CA ASN A 141 51.32 33.04 35.26
C ASN A 141 50.08 32.59 36.06
N ASN A 142 48.86 32.88 35.59
CA ASN A 142 47.62 32.51 36.25
C ASN A 142 47.10 31.17 35.71
N GLN A 143 46.83 30.20 36.59
CA GLN A 143 45.93 29.09 36.25
C GLN A 143 44.48 29.58 36.34
N VAL A 144 43.67 29.20 35.35
CA VAL A 144 42.25 29.59 35.25
C VAL A 144 41.39 28.36 35.10
N THR A 145 40.40 28.21 35.97
CA THR A 145 39.32 27.23 35.85
C THR A 145 38.07 27.93 35.31
N VAL A 146 37.33 27.28 34.41
CA VAL A 146 36.11 27.86 33.83
C VAL A 146 34.95 26.90 33.99
N THR A 147 33.81 27.44 34.42
CA THR A 147 32.58 26.70 34.69
C THR A 147 31.39 27.32 33.96
N LEU A 148 30.45 26.47 33.57
CA LEU A 148 29.13 26.82 33.07
C LEU A 148 28.09 26.26 34.05
N ASN A 149 27.22 27.10 34.58
CA ASN A 149 26.14 26.71 35.48
C ASN A 149 26.62 25.90 36.70
N GLY A 150 27.82 26.22 37.20
CA GLY A 150 28.47 25.55 38.34
C GLY A 150 29.18 24.22 38.01
N LYS A 151 29.20 23.77 36.75
CA LYS A 151 29.96 22.60 36.30
C LYS A 151 31.20 23.03 35.51
N PRO A 152 32.35 22.32 35.59
CA PRO A 152 33.45 22.54 34.66
C PRO A 152 33.01 22.28 33.21
N ILE A 153 33.67 22.95 32.26
CA ILE A 153 33.47 22.70 30.83
C ILE A 153 33.99 21.30 30.49
N ASP A 154 33.27 20.60 29.62
CA ASP A 154 33.64 19.25 29.17
C ASP A 154 34.98 19.28 28.40
N ALA A 155 35.89 18.37 28.76
CA ALA A 155 37.20 18.21 28.13
C ALA A 155 37.12 17.70 26.67
N ALA A 156 35.97 17.16 26.24
CA ALA A 156 35.70 16.82 24.85
C ALA A 156 35.44 18.05 23.95
N ILE A 157 35.15 19.22 24.54
CA ILE A 157 34.90 20.45 23.77
C ILE A 157 36.22 20.98 23.20
N SER A 158 36.26 21.16 21.88
CA SER A 158 37.45 21.64 21.17
C SER A 158 37.90 23.01 21.68
N GLN A 159 39.17 23.11 22.07
CA GLN A 159 39.77 24.32 22.64
C GLN A 159 41.07 24.72 21.91
N TYR A 160 41.33 26.02 21.86
CA TYR A 160 42.52 26.62 21.26
C TYR A 160 43.12 27.69 22.19
N LEU A 161 44.44 27.66 22.39
CA LEU A 161 45.18 28.65 23.18
C LEU A 161 45.96 29.59 22.27
N HIS A 162 45.52 30.85 22.19
CA HIS A 162 46.29 31.94 21.61
C HIS A 162 47.22 32.56 22.67
N LYS A 163 48.41 33.01 22.25
CA LYS A 163 49.39 33.67 23.11
C LYS A 163 49.84 34.98 22.46
N ASP A 164 49.69 36.09 23.16
CA ASP A 164 50.28 37.38 22.83
C ASP A 164 51.49 37.61 23.76
N GLU A 165 52.68 37.35 23.23
CA GLU A 165 53.95 37.54 23.96
C GLU A 165 54.32 39.02 24.14
N ALA A 166 53.81 39.92 23.29
CA ALA A 166 54.07 41.34 23.37
C ALA A 166 53.24 42.03 24.48
N GLN A 167 52.01 41.54 24.72
CA GLN A 167 51.13 42.02 25.80
C GLN A 167 51.19 41.15 27.08
N GLN A 168 51.90 40.01 27.04
CA GLN A 168 51.92 39.01 28.10
C GLN A 168 50.50 38.51 28.46
N LEU A 169 49.75 38.06 27.45
CA LEU A 169 48.38 37.58 27.61
C LEU A 169 48.16 36.23 26.89
N ASN A 170 47.56 35.28 27.60
CA ASN A 170 46.99 34.06 27.04
C ASN A 170 45.50 34.27 26.79
N THR A 171 44.96 33.73 25.69
CA THR A 171 43.51 33.66 25.45
C THR A 171 43.13 32.23 25.08
N LEU A 172 42.38 31.57 25.97
CA LEU A 172 41.89 30.20 25.79
C LEU A 172 40.44 30.25 25.27
N ILE A 173 40.19 29.62 24.13
CA ILE A 173 38.93 29.66 23.39
C ILE A 173 38.35 28.25 23.31
N TRP A 174 37.12 28.05 23.77
CA TRP A 174 36.32 26.84 23.56
C TRP A 174 35.25 27.10 22.49
N TYR A 175 35.10 26.17 21.56
CA TYR A 175 34.14 26.28 20.44
C TYR A 175 32.85 25.50 20.73
N ASN A 176 31.70 26.07 20.35
CA ASN A 176 30.38 25.43 20.45
C ASN A 176 30.01 24.92 21.87
N VAL A 177 30.38 25.65 22.92
CA VAL A 177 29.98 25.35 24.31
C VAL A 177 28.44 25.35 24.39
N PRO A 178 27.79 24.25 24.79
CA PRO A 178 26.33 24.16 24.81
C PRO A 178 25.73 25.03 25.93
N LEU A 179 24.56 25.61 25.68
CA LEU A 179 23.82 26.44 26.63
C LEU A 179 22.47 25.79 26.99
N ASN A 180 22.12 25.85 28.26
CA ASN A 180 20.82 25.39 28.76
C ASN A 180 19.71 26.41 28.44
N LYS A 181 18.45 25.96 28.38
CA LYS A 181 17.29 26.85 28.31
C LYS A 181 17.17 27.72 29.57
N GLY A 182 16.97 29.03 29.41
CA GLY A 182 16.93 30.00 30.51
C GLY A 182 18.28 30.67 30.78
N GLU A 183 18.47 31.20 32.00
CA GLU A 183 19.70 31.91 32.36
C GLU A 183 20.89 30.94 32.50
N ASN A 184 21.95 31.17 31.73
CA ASN A 184 23.24 30.52 31.90
C ASN A 184 24.22 31.48 32.56
N THR A 185 24.95 31.00 33.57
CA THR A 185 26.07 31.75 34.17
C THR A 185 27.38 31.04 33.86
N ILE A 186 28.26 31.71 33.09
CA ILE A 186 29.64 31.30 32.86
C ILE A 186 30.52 32.02 33.89
N ILE A 187 31.45 31.31 34.52
CA ILE A 187 32.39 31.86 35.51
C ILE A 187 33.80 31.38 35.18
N ALA A 188 34.71 32.32 34.94
CA ALA A 188 36.15 32.08 34.88
C ALA A 188 36.79 32.52 36.20
N GLN A 189 37.57 31.65 36.84
CA GLN A 189 38.16 31.88 38.17
C GLN A 189 39.66 31.58 38.17
N GLY A 190 40.45 32.46 38.79
CA GLY A 190 41.89 32.29 38.98
C GLY A 190 42.25 31.54 40.26
N ALA A 191 43.48 31.02 40.31
CA ALA A 191 44.04 30.40 41.51
C ALA A 191 44.18 31.36 42.72
N ASP A 192 44.07 32.69 42.51
CA ASP A 192 43.98 33.69 43.58
C ASP A 192 42.56 33.87 44.14
N GLY A 193 41.59 33.09 43.65
CA GLY A 193 40.19 33.11 44.04
C GLY A 193 39.34 34.16 43.31
N LYS A 194 39.94 35.13 42.61
CA LYS A 194 39.18 36.14 41.84
C LYS A 194 38.48 35.48 40.65
N SER A 195 37.27 35.94 40.37
CA SER A 195 36.48 35.43 39.25
C SER A 195 35.79 36.56 38.48
N THR A 196 35.55 36.28 37.20
CA THR A 196 34.77 37.10 36.27
C THR A 196 33.64 36.23 35.74
N SER A 197 32.42 36.75 35.71
CA SER A 197 31.25 36.02 35.26
C SER A 197 30.47 36.76 34.18
N VAL A 198 29.82 35.98 33.31
CA VAL A 198 28.93 36.46 32.25
C VAL A 198 27.62 35.68 32.32
N LYS A 199 26.49 36.39 32.18
CA LYS A 199 25.16 35.80 32.12
C LYS A 199 24.61 35.84 30.70
N VAL A 200 24.20 34.68 30.17
CA VAL A 200 23.59 34.52 28.84
C VAL A 200 22.25 33.81 28.99
N THR A 201 21.15 34.51 28.75
CA THR A 201 19.81 33.93 28.81
C THR A 201 19.44 33.36 27.44
N VAL A 202 19.22 32.05 27.36
CA VAL A 202 18.66 31.41 26.16
C VAL A 202 17.14 31.49 26.23
N GLU A 203 16.55 32.37 25.43
CA GLU A 203 15.10 32.44 25.25
C GLU A 203 14.69 31.54 24.08
N GLU A 204 13.81 30.58 24.34
CA GLU A 204 13.30 29.67 23.32
C GLU A 204 12.02 30.25 22.71
N VAL A 205 12.17 30.86 21.54
CA VAL A 205 11.07 31.45 20.77
C VAL A 205 10.14 30.33 20.28
N GLN A 206 8.96 30.21 20.90
CA GLN A 206 7.89 29.33 20.42
C GLN A 206 7.44 29.78 19.03
N LYS A 207 7.79 29.00 18.01
CA LYS A 207 7.47 29.31 16.61
C LYS A 207 6.03 28.90 16.30
N LYS A 208 5.35 29.73 15.52
CA LYS A 208 4.07 29.43 14.85
C LYS A 208 4.33 29.40 13.36
N ILE A 209 3.63 28.53 12.64
CA ILE A 209 3.59 28.53 11.18
C ILE A 209 2.18 28.91 10.73
N ALA A 210 2.09 29.66 9.64
CA ALA A 210 0.86 29.94 8.91
C ALA A 210 1.07 29.58 7.44
N ILE A 211 0.03 29.12 6.76
CA ILE A 211 0.02 28.86 5.31
C ILE A 211 -1.34 29.26 4.72
N ALA A 212 -1.31 29.97 3.60
CA ALA A 212 -2.51 30.42 2.88
C ALA A 212 -2.27 30.43 1.36
N PRO A 213 -3.30 30.18 0.54
CA PRO A 213 -3.22 30.43 -0.89
C PRO A 213 -3.14 31.93 -1.18
N THR A 214 -2.36 32.30 -2.18
CA THR A 214 -2.13 33.70 -2.63
C THR A 214 -3.28 34.30 -3.43
N GLN A 215 -4.26 33.48 -3.79
CA GLN A 215 -5.41 33.79 -4.65
C GLN A 215 -6.65 33.02 -4.14
N GLU A 216 -7.78 33.10 -4.86
CA GLU A 216 -8.96 32.29 -4.54
C GLU A 216 -8.59 30.78 -4.48
N PRO A 217 -9.00 30.04 -3.44
CA PRO A 217 -8.61 28.64 -3.22
C PRO A 217 -9.35 27.66 -4.16
N ARG A 218 -9.63 28.03 -5.42
CA ARG A 218 -10.36 27.22 -6.40
C ARG A 218 -9.55 27.14 -7.69
N ILE A 219 -9.13 25.94 -8.11
CA ILE A 219 -8.44 25.72 -9.40
C ILE A 219 -9.02 24.52 -10.17
N PRO A 220 -9.09 24.54 -11.52
CA PRO A 220 -9.64 23.43 -12.29
C PRO A 220 -8.88 22.11 -12.10
N ALA A 221 -9.61 21.00 -12.01
CA ALA A 221 -9.08 19.64 -12.05
C ALA A 221 -8.71 19.22 -13.48
N ASP A 222 -7.71 19.86 -14.06
CA ASP A 222 -7.26 19.69 -15.45
C ASP A 222 -5.88 19.01 -15.59
N GLY A 223 -5.24 18.65 -14.47
CA GLY A 223 -3.88 18.10 -14.46
C GLY A 223 -2.77 19.13 -14.76
N ARG A 224 -3.05 20.44 -14.78
CA ARG A 224 -2.13 21.49 -15.28
C ARG A 224 -2.20 22.80 -14.51
N SER A 225 -3.39 23.22 -14.10
CA SER A 225 -3.65 24.41 -13.32
C SER A 225 -2.93 24.34 -11.98
N THR A 226 -2.38 25.47 -11.55
CA THR A 226 -1.58 25.59 -10.33
C THR A 226 -2.10 26.69 -9.41
N ILE A 227 -1.88 26.52 -8.11
CA ILE A 227 -2.06 27.56 -7.10
C ILE A 227 -0.76 27.76 -6.32
N THR A 228 -0.42 29.01 -6.04
CA THR A 228 0.70 29.36 -5.15
C THR A 228 0.20 29.55 -3.74
N LEU A 229 0.89 28.92 -2.79
CA LEU A 229 0.71 29.02 -1.36
C LEU A 229 1.85 29.89 -0.81
N GLU A 230 1.53 30.88 0.00
CA GLU A 230 2.50 31.57 0.86
C GLU A 230 2.41 31.02 2.27
N GLY A 231 3.56 30.89 2.94
CA GLY A 231 3.61 30.57 4.35
C GLY A 231 4.66 31.37 5.09
N LYS A 232 4.38 31.62 6.38
CA LYS A 232 5.16 32.51 7.24
C LYS A 232 5.38 31.87 8.60
N ILE A 233 6.55 32.07 9.18
CA ILE A 233 6.95 31.55 10.48
C ILE A 233 7.15 32.73 11.42
N THR A 234 6.32 32.80 12.48
CA THR A 234 6.34 33.90 13.45
C THR A 234 6.65 33.41 14.86
N ASP A 235 6.93 34.32 15.78
CA ASP A 235 6.95 34.04 17.22
C ASP A 235 5.54 33.99 17.84
N GLU A 236 5.46 33.96 19.18
CA GLU A 236 4.19 34.05 19.88
C GLU A 236 3.46 35.39 19.72
N LYS A 237 4.18 36.50 19.52
CA LYS A 237 3.63 37.87 19.37
C LYS A 237 3.12 38.14 17.95
N GLY A 238 3.65 37.43 16.95
CA GLY A 238 3.35 37.61 15.53
C GLY A 238 4.49 38.23 14.71
N GLU A 239 5.69 38.40 15.29
CA GLU A 239 6.88 38.90 14.60
C GLU A 239 7.53 37.78 13.78
N ILE A 240 7.98 38.08 12.54
CA ILE A 240 8.55 37.08 11.63
C ILE A 240 9.94 36.65 12.10
N ILE A 241 10.17 35.33 12.17
CA ILE A 241 11.45 34.76 12.59
C ILE A 241 12.42 34.75 11.40
N THR A 242 13.43 35.62 11.43
CA THR A 242 14.36 35.84 10.30
C THR A 242 15.40 34.72 10.07
N GLU A 243 15.19 33.54 10.64
CA GLU A 243 16.02 32.35 10.41
C GLU A 243 15.59 31.65 9.11
N ASP A 244 16.53 31.01 8.40
CA ASP A 244 16.19 30.11 7.29
C ASP A 244 15.80 28.73 7.86
N ILE A 245 14.57 28.28 7.63
CA ILE A 245 13.95 27.12 8.29
C ILE A 245 13.33 26.17 7.25
N PRO A 246 13.66 24.86 7.24
CA PRO A 246 13.00 23.90 6.36
C PRO A 246 11.56 23.62 6.80
N VAL A 247 10.64 23.57 5.82
CA VAL A 247 9.22 23.27 6.01
C VAL A 247 8.83 22.10 5.11
N THR A 248 8.23 21.08 5.72
CA THR A 248 7.64 19.93 5.01
C THR A 248 6.20 20.24 4.64
N LEU A 249 5.86 20.11 3.35
CA LEU A 249 4.51 20.28 2.82
C LEU A 249 3.93 18.94 2.37
N THR A 250 2.69 18.65 2.77
CA THR A 250 1.94 17.48 2.29
C THR A 250 0.52 17.88 1.92
N ALA A 251 0.01 17.38 0.79
CA ALA A 251 -1.35 17.61 0.31
C ALA A 251 -2.11 16.28 0.19
N SER A 252 -3.43 16.27 0.39
CA SER A 252 -4.25 15.06 0.25
C SER A 252 -4.46 14.60 -1.19
N ALA A 253 -4.26 15.50 -2.17
CA ALA A 253 -4.27 15.23 -3.60
C ALA A 253 -3.50 16.33 -4.35
N GLY A 254 -3.23 16.10 -5.64
CA GLY A 254 -2.39 16.98 -6.46
C GLY A 254 -0.89 16.75 -6.22
N GLN A 255 -0.06 17.54 -6.87
CA GLN A 255 1.40 17.40 -6.83
C GLN A 255 2.08 18.77 -6.65
N PHE A 256 3.05 18.87 -5.75
CA PHE A 256 3.87 20.07 -5.64
C PHE A 256 4.87 20.15 -6.79
N VAL A 257 5.02 21.34 -7.37
CA VAL A 257 5.87 21.60 -8.53
C VAL A 257 7.01 22.54 -8.16
N GLY A 258 8.23 22.12 -8.43
CA GLY A 258 9.44 22.90 -8.21
C GLY A 258 10.65 22.03 -7.86
N ALA A 259 11.73 22.70 -7.47
CA ALA A 259 12.90 22.03 -6.90
C ALA A 259 12.67 21.70 -5.43
N ASP A 260 12.13 20.51 -5.17
CA ASP A 260 12.09 19.91 -3.83
C ASP A 260 13.50 19.91 -3.21
N GLN A 261 13.63 20.44 -1.99
CA GLN A 261 14.94 20.65 -1.36
C GLN A 261 15.58 19.35 -0.82
N ASP A 262 14.78 18.35 -0.45
CA ASP A 262 15.25 17.02 -0.04
C ASP A 262 14.22 15.94 -0.40
N LYS A 263 14.38 15.35 -1.58
CA LYS A 263 13.47 14.34 -2.16
C LYS A 263 13.45 13.01 -1.39
N ASP A 264 14.40 12.78 -0.49
CA ASP A 264 14.47 11.58 0.34
C ASP A 264 13.68 11.73 1.65
N VAL A 265 13.13 12.93 1.93
CA VAL A 265 12.16 13.18 3.01
C VAL A 265 10.73 13.08 2.47
N PRO A 266 9.82 12.32 3.12
CA PRO A 266 8.42 12.26 2.72
C PRO A 266 7.71 13.62 2.76
N GLY A 267 7.04 13.98 1.66
CA GLY A 267 6.46 15.30 1.43
C GLY A 267 7.38 16.20 0.62
N PHE A 268 6.90 17.38 0.23
CA PHE A 268 7.65 18.35 -0.56
C PHE A 268 8.36 19.33 0.37
N GLN A 269 9.69 19.44 0.27
CA GLN A 269 10.49 20.28 1.17
C GLN A 269 10.74 21.65 0.55
N VAL A 270 10.43 22.71 1.31
CA VAL A 270 10.76 24.10 0.96
C VAL A 270 11.55 24.76 2.07
N LEU A 271 12.52 25.61 1.72
CA LEU A 271 13.27 26.40 2.69
C LEU A 271 12.58 27.75 2.88
N ALA A 272 12.00 27.99 4.05
CA ALA A 272 11.49 29.30 4.42
C ALA A 272 12.67 30.23 4.68
N ARG A 273 12.87 31.22 3.80
CA ARG A 273 14.00 32.16 3.88
C ARG A 273 13.57 33.39 4.68
N LYS A 274 14.34 33.76 5.69
CA LYS A 274 13.96 34.80 6.66
C LYS A 274 12.54 34.60 7.24
N GLY A 275 12.12 33.34 7.40
CA GLY A 275 10.78 32.98 7.89
C GLY A 275 9.65 32.96 6.87
N GLU A 276 9.87 33.19 5.57
CA GLU A 276 8.81 33.16 4.54
C GLU A 276 9.09 32.12 3.43
N PHE A 277 8.05 31.42 2.95
CA PHE A 277 8.15 30.41 1.88
C PHE A 277 7.00 30.42 0.87
N THR A 278 7.25 29.83 -0.31
CA THR A 278 6.33 29.54 -1.42
C THR A 278 6.78 28.26 -2.14
N ALA A 279 6.00 27.40 -2.82
CA ALA A 279 4.69 26.88 -2.51
C ALA A 279 3.75 26.59 -3.70
N THR A 280 4.17 26.02 -4.85
CA THR A 280 3.24 25.78 -5.99
C THR A 280 2.64 24.36 -6.00
N LEU A 281 1.31 24.24 -5.88
CA LEU A 281 0.55 22.99 -6.00
C LEU A 281 -0.17 22.91 -7.35
N GLN A 282 0.03 21.82 -8.09
CA GLN A 282 -0.65 21.49 -9.34
C GLN A 282 -1.87 20.60 -9.08
N ALA A 283 -2.97 20.90 -9.76
CA ALA A 283 -4.21 20.15 -9.71
C ALA A 283 -4.07 18.74 -10.29
N GLY A 284 -4.85 17.80 -9.76
CA GLY A 284 -5.05 16.48 -10.39
C GLY A 284 -6.12 16.52 -11.49
N LEU A 285 -6.51 15.34 -12.00
CA LEU A 285 -7.63 15.17 -12.92
C LEU A 285 -8.99 14.97 -12.22
N VAL A 286 -8.99 14.74 -10.89
CA VAL A 286 -10.19 14.50 -10.08
C VAL A 286 -10.48 15.73 -9.24
N ALA A 287 -11.66 16.32 -9.46
CA ALA A 287 -12.18 17.43 -8.67
C ALA A 287 -12.59 16.95 -7.27
N GLN A 288 -12.14 17.68 -6.24
CA GLN A 288 -12.27 17.30 -4.82
C GLN A 288 -11.80 18.45 -3.91
N ASN A 289 -12.11 18.36 -2.60
CA ASN A 289 -11.48 19.22 -1.60
C ASN A 289 -10.10 18.68 -1.23
N VAL A 290 -9.08 19.53 -1.30
CA VAL A 290 -7.68 19.18 -1.02
C VAL A 290 -7.21 19.87 0.25
N LYS A 291 -6.82 19.08 1.24
CA LYS A 291 -6.25 19.57 2.49
C LYS A 291 -4.74 19.58 2.39
N ILE A 292 -4.14 20.69 2.81
CA ILE A 292 -2.70 20.93 2.76
C ILE A 292 -2.20 21.15 4.19
N ARG A 293 -1.10 20.50 4.54
CA ARG A 293 -0.40 20.61 5.84
C ARG A 293 0.98 21.19 5.59
N ALA A 294 1.38 22.15 6.43
CA ALA A 294 2.75 22.63 6.56
C ALA A 294 3.26 22.33 7.97
N ALA A 295 4.49 21.84 8.09
CA ALA A 295 5.09 21.50 9.38
C ALA A 295 6.59 21.83 9.42
N ILE A 296 7.09 22.13 10.63
CA ILE A 296 8.51 22.35 10.90
C ILE A 296 9.06 21.09 11.57
N ASN A 297 10.03 20.45 10.94
CA ASN A 297 10.60 19.13 11.27
C ASN A 297 9.60 17.96 11.16
N GLN A 298 10.11 16.72 11.16
CA GLN A 298 9.30 15.50 10.98
C GLN A 298 8.50 15.16 12.25
N ASP A 299 9.08 15.31 13.44
CA ASP A 299 8.48 15.04 14.77
C ASP A 299 7.51 16.15 15.24
N ALA A 300 6.78 16.76 14.30
CA ALA A 300 6.22 18.10 14.42
C ALA A 300 5.35 18.40 15.66
N GLU A 301 5.85 19.27 16.55
CA GLU A 301 5.01 20.02 17.51
C GLU A 301 4.26 21.20 16.85
N ILE A 302 4.72 21.66 15.66
CA ILE A 302 4.29 22.90 15.03
C ILE A 302 3.76 22.61 13.61
N GLU A 303 2.45 22.77 13.42
CA GLU A 303 1.73 22.51 12.17
C GLU A 303 0.77 23.66 11.82
N ALA A 304 0.51 23.85 10.52
CA ALA A 304 -0.62 24.61 10.00
C ALA A 304 -1.34 23.85 8.89
N TYR A 305 -2.60 24.20 8.66
CA TYR A 305 -3.44 23.60 7.64
C TYR A 305 -4.13 24.69 6.81
N THR A 306 -4.31 24.41 5.53
CA THR A 306 -5.16 25.19 4.63
C THR A 306 -5.85 24.26 3.62
N ASN A 307 -6.86 24.76 2.91
CA ASN A 307 -7.60 23.97 1.91
C ASN A 307 -7.57 24.65 0.54
N VAL A 308 -7.60 23.83 -0.51
CA VAL A 308 -7.81 24.23 -1.91
C VAL A 308 -8.87 23.31 -2.50
N GLU A 309 -9.83 23.85 -3.23
CA GLU A 309 -10.83 23.08 -3.97
C GLU A 309 -10.33 22.87 -5.41
N PHE A 310 -10.14 21.62 -5.80
CA PHE A 310 -9.98 21.27 -7.22
C PHE A 310 -11.39 21.21 -7.82
N ILE A 311 -11.76 22.22 -8.60
CA ILE A 311 -13.12 22.36 -9.16
C ILE A 311 -13.27 21.59 -10.47
N THR A 312 -14.51 21.20 -10.80
CA THR A 312 -14.82 20.51 -12.07
C THR A 312 -14.27 21.29 -13.27
N ASN A 313 -13.38 20.64 -14.04
CA ASN A 313 -12.81 21.22 -15.25
C ASN A 313 -13.85 21.26 -16.37
N LEU A 314 -14.53 22.41 -16.51
CA LEU A 314 -15.53 22.67 -17.55
C LEU A 314 -14.87 22.90 -18.93
N ARG A 315 -14.19 21.87 -19.42
CA ARG A 315 -13.38 21.85 -20.64
C ARG A 315 -14.20 22.16 -21.91
N PRO A 316 -13.56 22.71 -22.97
CA PRO A 316 -14.13 22.74 -24.32
C PRO A 316 -14.58 21.35 -24.75
N SER A 317 -15.73 21.26 -25.42
CA SER A 317 -16.28 19.95 -25.77
C SER A 317 -15.42 19.22 -26.81
N LEU A 318 -15.35 17.90 -26.63
CA LEU A 318 -14.72 16.94 -27.51
C LEU A 318 -15.77 15.87 -27.83
N ALA A 319 -15.92 15.51 -29.10
CA ALA A 319 -16.61 14.31 -29.54
C ALA A 319 -15.72 13.57 -30.54
N THR A 320 -15.58 12.27 -30.35
CA THR A 320 -14.82 11.39 -31.24
C THR A 320 -15.55 10.05 -31.36
N GLY A 321 -15.42 9.39 -32.50
CA GLY A 321 -16.03 8.09 -32.71
C GLY A 321 -16.04 7.65 -34.16
N SER A 322 -16.64 6.47 -34.38
CA SER A 322 -16.84 5.89 -35.69
C SER A 322 -18.19 5.20 -35.77
N ILE A 323 -18.93 5.46 -36.85
CA ILE A 323 -20.06 4.65 -37.29
C ILE A 323 -19.60 3.84 -38.51
N ASN A 324 -19.82 2.53 -38.51
CA ASN A 324 -19.65 1.67 -39.67
C ASN A 324 -21.00 1.06 -40.07
N VAL A 325 -21.26 1.00 -41.38
CA VAL A 325 -22.39 0.26 -41.94
C VAL A 325 -21.85 -0.65 -43.03
N ARG A 326 -21.85 -1.96 -42.78
CA ARG A 326 -21.51 -2.99 -43.76
C ARG A 326 -22.78 -3.58 -44.34
N ILE A 327 -22.83 -3.74 -45.66
CA ILE A 327 -23.90 -4.44 -46.39
C ILE A 327 -23.22 -5.43 -47.33
N GLY A 328 -23.42 -6.74 -47.14
CA GLY A 328 -22.73 -7.74 -47.95
C GLY A 328 -23.13 -9.17 -47.62
N ALA A 329 -22.39 -10.14 -48.15
CA ALA A 329 -22.64 -11.55 -47.85
C ALA A 329 -22.46 -11.85 -46.34
N GLY A 330 -23.46 -12.52 -45.74
CA GLY A 330 -23.41 -13.01 -44.37
C GLY A 330 -22.38 -14.13 -44.22
N GLY A 331 -21.81 -14.27 -43.01
CA GLY A 331 -20.72 -15.22 -42.76
C GLY A 331 -19.40 -14.86 -43.45
N THR A 332 -19.30 -13.68 -44.07
CA THR A 332 -18.05 -13.17 -44.68
C THR A 332 -17.73 -11.75 -44.20
N ASP A 333 -18.17 -11.38 -42.98
CA ASP A 333 -17.71 -10.14 -42.36
C ASP A 333 -16.28 -10.29 -41.86
N TYR A 334 -15.37 -9.92 -42.74
CA TYR A 334 -13.94 -9.92 -42.49
C TYR A 334 -13.50 -8.91 -41.40
N ARG A 335 -14.32 -7.90 -41.09
CA ARG A 335 -14.05 -6.93 -39.99
C ARG A 335 -14.81 -7.28 -38.70
N GLY A 336 -15.54 -8.40 -38.70
CA GLY A 336 -16.28 -8.93 -37.56
C GLY A 336 -15.42 -9.81 -36.64
N SER A 337 -16.09 -10.48 -35.70
CA SER A 337 -15.45 -11.53 -34.88
C SER A 337 -15.14 -12.74 -35.74
N PHE A 338 -13.94 -13.33 -35.58
CA PHE A 338 -13.53 -14.52 -36.32
C PHE A 338 -14.45 -15.73 -36.05
N ARG A 339 -15.06 -15.80 -34.85
CA ARG A 339 -16.08 -16.81 -34.49
C ARG A 339 -17.36 -16.73 -35.35
N ASP A 340 -17.64 -15.56 -35.92
CA ASP A 340 -18.78 -15.31 -36.80
C ASP A 340 -18.40 -15.33 -38.30
N TYR A 341 -17.12 -15.50 -38.60
CA TYR A 341 -16.61 -15.76 -39.94
C TYR A 341 -16.94 -17.20 -40.35
N LEU A 342 -17.31 -17.39 -41.62
CA LEU A 342 -17.81 -18.63 -42.23
C LEU A 342 -18.89 -19.38 -41.42
N ASN A 343 -19.64 -18.67 -40.59
CA ASN A 343 -20.77 -19.23 -39.82
C ASN A 343 -21.85 -19.80 -40.77
N PRO A 344 -22.16 -21.12 -40.73
CA PRO A 344 -23.09 -21.76 -41.66
C PRO A 344 -24.49 -21.15 -41.70
N ASP A 345 -25.02 -20.66 -40.57
CA ASP A 345 -26.36 -20.04 -40.49
C ASP A 345 -26.42 -18.66 -41.18
N LYS A 346 -25.25 -18.06 -41.48
CA LYS A 346 -25.12 -16.74 -42.10
C LYS A 346 -24.68 -16.82 -43.57
N ILE A 347 -24.01 -17.88 -43.98
CA ILE A 347 -23.57 -18.10 -45.37
C ILE A 347 -24.78 -18.10 -46.33
N GLY A 348 -24.59 -17.53 -47.53
CA GLY A 348 -25.61 -17.45 -48.58
C GLY A 348 -26.73 -16.43 -48.33
N ARG A 349 -26.72 -15.75 -47.17
CA ARG A 349 -27.63 -14.63 -46.85
C ARG A 349 -26.93 -13.29 -47.10
N THR A 350 -27.69 -12.19 -47.11
CA THR A 350 -27.12 -10.82 -47.03
C THR A 350 -27.25 -10.35 -45.59
N SER A 351 -26.17 -9.81 -45.02
CA SER A 351 -26.19 -9.12 -43.72
C SER A 351 -26.13 -7.60 -43.90
N VAL A 352 -26.71 -6.89 -42.93
CA VAL A 352 -26.58 -5.45 -42.75
C VAL A 352 -26.10 -5.26 -41.32
N ASP A 353 -24.82 -4.96 -41.18
CA ASP A 353 -24.10 -4.92 -39.91
C ASP A 353 -23.81 -3.43 -39.58
N VAL A 354 -24.19 -2.98 -38.38
CA VAL A 354 -24.12 -1.55 -38.00
C VAL A 354 -23.39 -1.40 -36.67
N ASP A 355 -22.24 -0.72 -36.75
CA ASP A 355 -21.32 -0.55 -35.63
C ASP A 355 -21.24 0.92 -35.25
N ALA A 356 -21.29 1.24 -33.97
CA ALA A 356 -21.09 2.60 -33.47
C ALA A 356 -20.25 2.57 -32.19
N ALA A 357 -19.14 3.29 -32.21
CA ALA A 357 -18.33 3.59 -31.04
C ALA A 357 -18.22 5.12 -30.91
N VAL A 358 -18.58 5.66 -29.76
CA VAL A 358 -18.68 7.12 -29.52
C VAL A 358 -18.14 7.46 -28.14
N PHE A 359 -17.34 8.52 -28.05
CA PHE A 359 -16.96 9.17 -26.80
C PHE A 359 -17.20 10.68 -26.92
N ALA A 360 -17.79 11.28 -25.89
CA ALA A 360 -18.04 12.72 -25.83
C ALA A 360 -17.86 13.26 -24.40
N THR A 361 -17.24 14.43 -24.28
CA THR A 361 -17.06 15.14 -23.00
C THR A 361 -17.09 16.65 -23.20
N GLY A 362 -17.57 17.43 -22.23
CA GLY A 362 -17.54 18.90 -22.27
C GLY A 362 -18.61 19.61 -21.42
N LYS A 363 -18.50 20.95 -21.33
CA LYS A 363 -19.44 21.81 -20.59
C LYS A 363 -20.88 21.75 -21.16
N VAL A 364 -21.87 21.50 -20.29
CA VAL A 364 -23.33 21.55 -20.57
C VAL A 364 -24.02 22.27 -19.41
N GLY A 365 -24.50 23.50 -19.63
CA GLY A 365 -24.77 24.40 -18.49
C GLY A 365 -23.49 24.54 -17.66
N ASP A 366 -23.56 24.61 -16.34
CA ASP A 366 -22.39 24.63 -15.45
C ASP A 366 -21.95 23.23 -14.97
N TRP A 367 -22.28 22.20 -15.74
CA TRP A 367 -21.86 20.82 -15.51
C TRP A 367 -20.86 20.35 -16.58
N LEU A 368 -19.97 19.44 -16.21
CA LEU A 368 -19.20 18.62 -17.15
C LEU A 368 -19.99 17.36 -17.45
N PHE A 369 -20.34 17.14 -18.72
CA PHE A 369 -20.79 15.85 -19.21
C PHE A 369 -19.58 15.02 -19.69
N THR A 370 -19.61 13.71 -19.44
CA THR A 370 -18.74 12.71 -20.07
C THR A 370 -19.58 11.46 -20.35
N GLY A 371 -19.54 10.95 -21.58
CA GLY A 371 -20.29 9.76 -21.97
C GLY A 371 -19.57 8.95 -23.04
N ALA A 372 -19.80 7.64 -23.03
CA ALA A 372 -19.28 6.69 -24.01
C ALA A 372 -20.35 5.67 -24.40
N PHE A 373 -20.26 5.14 -25.62
CA PHE A 373 -21.15 4.10 -26.14
C PHE A 373 -20.40 3.20 -27.12
N ASN A 374 -20.69 1.89 -27.10
CA ASN A 374 -20.16 0.91 -28.04
C ASN A 374 -21.22 -0.15 -28.37
N SER A 375 -21.62 -0.28 -29.64
CA SER A 375 -22.66 -1.24 -30.04
C SER A 375 -22.19 -2.69 -30.22
N LYS A 376 -20.87 -2.97 -30.23
CA LYS A 376 -20.33 -4.34 -30.37
C LYS A 376 -20.10 -5.05 -29.05
N ARG A 377 -19.62 -4.32 -28.03
CA ARG A 377 -19.17 -4.88 -26.75
C ARG A 377 -19.42 -3.91 -25.60
N PRO A 378 -19.54 -4.42 -24.36
CA PRO A 378 -19.35 -3.60 -23.15
C PRO A 378 -18.07 -2.74 -23.23
N LEU A 379 -18.11 -1.55 -22.63
CA LEU A 379 -17.00 -0.60 -22.70
C LEU A 379 -15.72 -1.14 -22.04
N ASN A 380 -15.87 -1.94 -20.97
CA ASN A 380 -14.77 -2.60 -20.28
C ASN A 380 -14.46 -4.03 -20.77
N GLN A 381 -15.16 -4.58 -21.77
CA GLN A 381 -14.88 -5.96 -22.22
C GLN A 381 -13.51 -6.05 -22.88
N ASP A 382 -12.64 -6.92 -22.37
CA ASP A 382 -11.27 -7.03 -22.84
C ASP A 382 -11.05 -7.98 -24.03
N CYS A 383 -9.80 -8.08 -24.50
CA CYS A 383 -9.43 -8.97 -25.61
C CYS A 383 -9.50 -10.48 -25.30
N ASN A 384 -9.63 -10.91 -24.04
CA ASN A 384 -9.99 -12.29 -23.70
C ASN A 384 -11.51 -12.51 -23.83
N GLY A 385 -12.29 -11.43 -23.71
CA GLY A 385 -13.74 -11.43 -23.57
C GLY A 385 -14.21 -11.05 -22.15
N ASP A 386 -13.29 -10.79 -21.22
CA ASP A 386 -13.58 -10.57 -19.80
C ASP A 386 -14.19 -9.18 -19.60
N ASN A 387 -15.35 -9.09 -18.96
CA ASN A 387 -16.03 -7.82 -18.68
C ASN A 387 -15.77 -7.39 -17.24
N ARG A 388 -14.79 -6.49 -17.03
CA ARG A 388 -14.23 -6.19 -15.69
C ARG A 388 -14.80 -4.91 -15.10
N LEU A 389 -15.08 -4.86 -13.79
CA LEU A 389 -15.41 -3.62 -13.09
C LEU A 389 -14.22 -2.64 -13.13
N PHE A 390 -14.50 -1.38 -13.49
CA PHE A 390 -13.54 -0.32 -13.83
C PHE A 390 -12.67 -0.59 -15.06
N GLY A 391 -12.85 -1.73 -15.72
CA GLY A 391 -11.95 -2.23 -16.76
C GLY A 391 -10.56 -2.47 -16.20
N GLY A 392 -9.59 -1.72 -16.73
CA GLY A 392 -8.18 -1.85 -16.39
C GLY A 392 -7.36 -2.36 -17.58
N ILE A 393 -6.05 -2.29 -17.44
CA ILE A 393 -5.10 -2.50 -18.53
C ILE A 393 -5.16 -3.98 -19.00
N GLN A 394 -5.77 -4.19 -20.17
CA GLN A 394 -6.14 -5.49 -20.73
C GLN A 394 -4.93 -6.33 -21.15
N SER A 395 -5.09 -7.63 -21.42
CA SER A 395 -4.01 -8.48 -21.96
C SER A 395 -3.36 -7.93 -23.25
N CYS A 396 -4.14 -7.20 -24.05
CA CYS A 396 -3.74 -6.55 -25.32
C CYS A 396 -3.47 -5.04 -25.23
N GLU A 397 -3.94 -4.37 -24.17
CA GLU A 397 -3.67 -2.94 -23.91
C GLU A 397 -2.51 -2.75 -22.92
N LYS A 398 -2.12 -3.82 -22.22
CA LYS A 398 -0.88 -3.88 -21.46
C LYS A 398 0.25 -3.42 -22.34
N ASP A 399 1.16 -2.72 -21.69
CA ASP A 399 2.49 -2.53 -22.22
C ASP A 399 2.99 -3.91 -22.68
N TYR A 400 3.17 -4.06 -24.00
CA TYR A 400 4.35 -4.79 -24.47
C TYR A 400 5.48 -4.29 -23.57
N PRO A 401 6.26 -5.14 -22.89
CA PRO A 401 7.04 -4.77 -21.70
C PRO A 401 7.95 -3.53 -21.80
N VAL A 402 8.08 -3.00 -23.01
CA VAL A 402 8.75 -1.80 -23.45
C VAL A 402 7.98 -1.15 -24.64
N TYR A 403 7.09 -0.16 -24.44
CA TYR A 403 6.60 0.67 -25.58
C TYR A 403 7.60 1.75 -26.04
N GLY A 404 8.58 2.08 -25.19
CA GLY A 404 9.73 2.95 -25.52
C GLY A 404 9.53 4.46 -25.33
N ASP A 405 8.29 4.92 -25.13
CA ASP A 405 7.88 6.33 -25.10
C ASP A 405 7.45 6.87 -23.72
N SER A 406 7.28 5.99 -22.73
CA SER A 406 6.81 6.32 -21.37
C SER A 406 5.39 6.91 -21.30
N SER A 407 4.52 6.56 -22.24
CA SER A 407 3.08 6.89 -22.19
C SER A 407 2.37 6.27 -20.98
N SER A 408 1.22 6.86 -20.59
CA SER A 408 0.37 6.38 -19.49
C SER A 408 -1.11 6.37 -19.85
N PHE A 409 -1.83 5.32 -19.43
CA PHE A 409 -3.27 5.14 -19.70
C PHE A 409 -4.16 5.49 -18.49
N THR A 410 -5.41 5.89 -18.72
CA THR A 410 -6.43 6.06 -17.68
C THR A 410 -7.83 5.86 -18.28
N ASN A 411 -8.66 5.00 -17.68
CA ASN A 411 -10.04 4.79 -18.12
C ASN A 411 -10.93 5.96 -17.65
N THR A 412 -11.51 6.71 -18.59
CA THR A 412 -12.40 7.86 -18.31
C THR A 412 -13.89 7.56 -18.45
N ALA A 413 -14.26 6.33 -18.82
CA ALA A 413 -15.65 5.90 -18.99
C ALA A 413 -15.89 4.45 -18.52
N PRO A 414 -15.49 4.09 -17.28
CA PRO A 414 -15.58 2.72 -16.77
C PRO A 414 -17.04 2.22 -16.70
N SER A 415 -17.33 1.18 -17.47
CA SER A 415 -18.65 0.55 -17.51
C SER A 415 -18.60 -0.89 -17.99
N THR A 416 -19.14 -1.82 -17.20
CA THR A 416 -19.44 -3.19 -17.65
C THR A 416 -20.68 -3.27 -18.56
N ASP A 417 -21.32 -2.15 -18.88
CA ASP A 417 -22.34 -2.02 -19.92
C ASP A 417 -21.76 -1.48 -21.24
N SER A 418 -22.56 -1.56 -22.31
CA SER A 418 -22.27 -0.91 -23.61
C SER A 418 -22.37 0.63 -23.58
N VAL A 419 -22.66 1.22 -22.43
CA VAL A 419 -22.87 2.67 -22.24
C VAL A 419 -22.27 3.16 -20.93
N TYR A 420 -21.70 4.36 -20.96
CA TYR A 420 -21.30 5.14 -19.79
C TYR A 420 -21.88 6.54 -19.93
N ALA A 421 -22.38 7.11 -18.84
CA ALA A 421 -22.76 8.51 -18.79
C ALA A 421 -22.50 9.06 -17.40
N ARG A 422 -21.85 10.21 -17.29
CA ARG A 422 -21.66 10.98 -16.06
C ARG A 422 -21.88 12.45 -16.35
N ILE A 423 -22.63 13.12 -15.48
CA ILE A 423 -22.74 14.56 -15.43
C ILE A 423 -22.36 15.02 -14.03
N GLU A 424 -21.41 15.95 -13.92
CA GLU A 424 -20.86 16.39 -12.62
C GLU A 424 -20.62 17.90 -12.56
N ARG A 425 -20.63 18.46 -11.35
CA ARG A 425 -20.17 19.81 -11.06
C ARG A 425 -19.63 19.91 -9.63
N THR A 426 -18.78 20.90 -9.40
CA THR A 426 -18.54 21.44 -8.06
C THR A 426 -19.68 22.41 -7.71
N PRO A 427 -20.42 22.21 -6.61
CA PRO A 427 -21.43 23.17 -6.19
C PRO A 427 -20.78 24.44 -5.60
N ASP A 428 -21.50 25.57 -5.61
CA ASP A 428 -21.06 26.81 -4.94
C ASP A 428 -21.35 26.79 -3.44
N ILE A 429 -20.88 25.72 -2.77
CA ILE A 429 -21.03 25.47 -1.34
C ILE A 429 -19.64 25.07 -0.82
N PRO A 430 -18.87 25.97 -0.20
CA PRO A 430 -17.50 25.69 0.22
C PRO A 430 -17.38 24.45 1.12
N GLY A 431 -16.45 23.54 0.79
CA GLY A 431 -16.28 22.27 1.53
C GLY A 431 -17.43 21.29 1.32
N ALA A 432 -18.16 21.39 0.21
CA ALA A 432 -19.08 20.35 -0.24
C ALA A 432 -18.41 19.37 -1.19
N GLU A 433 -18.97 18.17 -1.28
CA GLU A 433 -18.56 17.16 -2.27
C GLU A 433 -19.28 17.42 -3.59
N LEU A 434 -18.78 16.86 -4.70
CA LEU A 434 -19.35 17.12 -6.01
C LEU A 434 -20.82 16.68 -6.11
N ASP A 435 -21.61 17.49 -6.82
CA ASP A 435 -22.90 17.04 -7.32
C ASP A 435 -22.63 16.23 -8.60
N TYR A 436 -23.14 15.01 -8.69
CA TYR A 436 -23.04 14.21 -9.91
C TYR A 436 -24.16 13.18 -10.04
N PHE A 437 -24.44 12.77 -11.27
CA PHE A 437 -25.27 11.62 -11.60
C PHE A 437 -24.55 10.79 -12.67
N MET A 438 -24.53 9.47 -12.52
CA MET A 438 -23.86 8.58 -13.46
C MET A 438 -24.52 7.21 -13.64
N TRP A 439 -24.29 6.63 -14.83
CA TRP A 439 -24.41 5.20 -15.13
C TRP A 439 -23.04 4.67 -15.54
N GLY A 440 -22.58 3.59 -14.89
CA GLY A 440 -21.26 2.99 -15.06
C GLY A 440 -20.77 2.33 -13.77
N ASP A 441 -19.46 2.13 -13.64
CA ASP A 441 -18.88 1.50 -12.45
C ASP A 441 -18.54 2.53 -11.37
N TYR A 442 -18.75 2.18 -10.11
CA TYR A 442 -18.55 3.10 -8.98
C TYR A 442 -18.18 2.41 -7.67
N ASN A 443 -17.46 3.15 -6.82
CA ASN A 443 -17.17 2.80 -5.43
C ASN A 443 -18.24 3.38 -4.49
N THR A 444 -18.41 2.82 -3.29
CA THR A 444 -19.45 3.21 -2.31
C THR A 444 -18.95 4.13 -1.18
N GLU A 445 -17.94 4.95 -1.43
CA GLU A 445 -17.21 5.73 -0.40
C GLU A 445 -18.08 6.66 0.47
N GLU A 446 -19.20 7.19 -0.04
CA GLU A 446 -20.11 8.02 0.74
C GLU A 446 -20.82 7.24 1.85
N PHE A 447 -20.88 5.91 1.73
CA PHE A 447 -21.39 4.95 2.73
C PHE A 447 -20.27 4.37 3.59
N ALA A 448 -19.05 4.91 3.56
CA ALA A 448 -17.89 4.45 4.34
C ALA A 448 -17.18 5.62 5.08
N ARG A 449 -17.97 6.52 5.69
CA ARG A 449 -17.44 7.67 6.45
C ARG A 449 -16.71 7.25 7.73
N SER A 450 -15.84 8.12 8.27
CA SER A 450 -15.11 7.87 9.53
C SER A 450 -15.99 7.68 10.77
N SER A 451 -17.20 8.24 10.74
CA SER A 451 -18.27 7.99 11.72
C SER A 451 -18.79 6.55 11.68
N GLN A 452 -18.76 5.92 10.50
CA GLN A 452 -19.31 4.60 10.25
C GLN A 452 -18.28 3.49 10.49
N LEU A 453 -18.69 2.43 11.19
CA LEU A 453 -17.92 1.19 11.36
C LEU A 453 -18.84 -0.02 11.15
N TYR A 454 -20.04 0.01 11.71
CA TYR A 454 -21.03 -1.06 11.57
C TYR A 454 -21.94 -0.89 10.34
N THR A 455 -22.30 0.34 9.99
CA THR A 455 -23.05 0.71 8.78
C THR A 455 -22.18 0.84 7.53
N ALA A 456 -20.85 0.90 7.70
CA ALA A 456 -19.92 1.20 6.61
C ALA A 456 -20.00 0.14 5.49
N THR A 457 -20.10 0.58 4.25
CA THR A 457 -20.19 -0.30 3.08
C THR A 457 -19.09 0.07 2.09
N THR A 458 -18.11 -0.82 1.91
CA THR A 458 -17.03 -0.67 0.92
C THR A 458 -17.18 -1.75 -0.16
N ARG A 459 -17.68 -1.39 -1.34
CA ARG A 459 -17.84 -2.30 -2.50
C ARG A 459 -17.60 -1.57 -3.83
N GLN A 460 -17.15 -2.35 -4.80
CA GLN A 460 -17.11 -2.06 -6.24
C GLN A 460 -18.40 -2.58 -6.86
N LEU A 461 -19.12 -1.70 -7.57
CA LEU A 461 -20.44 -1.98 -8.14
C LEU A 461 -20.58 -1.37 -9.53
N HIS A 462 -21.57 -1.83 -10.29
CA HIS A 462 -21.99 -1.27 -11.57
C HIS A 462 -23.48 -0.90 -11.52
N GLY A 463 -23.84 0.21 -12.17
CA GLY A 463 -25.22 0.65 -12.34
C GLY A 463 -25.36 2.17 -12.25
N PHE A 464 -26.38 2.65 -11.52
CA PHE A 464 -26.61 4.07 -11.27
C PHE A 464 -26.04 4.54 -9.92
N LYS A 465 -25.38 5.71 -9.92
CA LYS A 465 -25.03 6.44 -8.70
C LYS A 465 -25.27 7.94 -8.86
N GLY A 466 -25.79 8.58 -7.83
CA GLY A 466 -25.93 10.03 -7.77
C GLY A 466 -25.65 10.61 -6.38
N ASN A 467 -25.06 11.80 -6.35
CA ASN A 467 -24.81 12.60 -5.16
C ASN A 467 -25.24 14.06 -5.43
N TYR A 468 -25.92 14.71 -4.49
CA TYR A 468 -26.38 16.09 -4.67
C TYR A 468 -26.50 16.87 -3.35
N ASN A 469 -26.04 18.12 -3.34
CA ASN A 469 -26.05 19.02 -2.18
C ASN A 469 -27.20 20.04 -2.26
N PHE A 470 -28.24 19.82 -1.45
CA PHE A 470 -29.26 20.81 -1.12
C PHE A 470 -28.75 21.72 0.02
N GLY A 471 -27.71 22.51 -0.28
CA GLY A 471 -27.01 23.34 0.71
C GLY A 471 -26.25 22.48 1.72
N ASN A 472 -26.72 22.48 2.97
CA ASN A 472 -26.14 21.65 4.03
C ASN A 472 -26.63 20.19 3.99
N LEU A 473 -27.78 19.91 3.37
CA LEU A 473 -28.28 18.53 3.21
C LEU A 473 -27.72 17.90 1.93
N GLN A 474 -26.95 16.82 2.09
CA GLN A 474 -26.46 15.98 1.01
C GLN A 474 -27.34 14.72 0.90
N LEU A 475 -27.70 14.36 -0.33
CA LEU A 475 -28.37 13.11 -0.68
C LEU A 475 -27.44 12.31 -1.59
N THR A 476 -27.15 11.06 -1.21
CA THR A 476 -26.50 10.07 -2.07
C THR A 476 -27.48 8.92 -2.31
N ALA A 477 -27.62 8.47 -3.56
CA ALA A 477 -28.47 7.34 -3.94
C ALA A 477 -27.74 6.46 -4.96
N LEU A 478 -27.89 5.15 -4.84
CA LEU A 478 -27.28 4.18 -5.75
C LEU A 478 -28.19 2.97 -6.02
N TYR A 479 -28.04 2.41 -7.21
CA TYR A 479 -28.67 1.18 -7.67
C TYR A 479 -27.65 0.39 -8.47
N ALA A 480 -27.41 -0.85 -8.08
CA ALA A 480 -26.53 -1.76 -8.79
C ALA A 480 -27.24 -3.04 -9.27
N ASN A 481 -26.77 -3.53 -10.40
CA ASN A 481 -27.19 -4.74 -11.10
C ASN A 481 -25.98 -5.63 -11.40
N ASN A 482 -26.26 -6.84 -11.90
CA ASN A 482 -25.24 -7.81 -12.32
C ASN A 482 -24.27 -8.18 -11.17
N ILE A 483 -24.75 -8.11 -9.92
CA ILE A 483 -23.98 -8.47 -8.73
C ILE A 483 -24.03 -9.98 -8.59
N GLN A 484 -22.88 -10.65 -8.42
CA GLN A 484 -22.83 -12.10 -8.25
C GLN A 484 -22.07 -12.45 -6.96
N GLY A 485 -22.70 -13.26 -6.10
CA GLY A 485 -22.15 -13.86 -4.87
C GLY A 485 -21.20 -12.99 -4.03
N PHE A 486 -21.68 -12.28 -3.00
CA PHE A 486 -20.79 -11.49 -2.16
C PHE A 486 -20.06 -12.33 -1.09
N GLN A 487 -18.73 -12.39 -1.16
CA GLN A 487 -17.87 -13.12 -0.23
C GLN A 487 -16.93 -12.18 0.54
N ARG A 488 -16.66 -12.53 1.81
CA ARG A 488 -15.62 -11.93 2.66
C ARG A 488 -14.76 -13.03 3.23
N ASP A 489 -13.46 -12.95 2.99
CA ASP A 489 -12.47 -13.86 3.55
C ASP A 489 -11.45 -13.09 4.38
N ALA A 490 -11.00 -13.70 5.48
CA ALA A 490 -9.80 -13.34 6.18
C ALA A 490 -8.77 -14.47 6.07
N ILE A 491 -7.51 -14.14 5.82
CA ILE A 491 -6.41 -15.08 5.64
C ILE A 491 -5.27 -14.68 6.57
N THR A 492 -4.65 -15.66 7.22
CA THR A 492 -3.41 -15.44 7.99
C THR A 492 -2.23 -15.29 7.03
N PRO A 493 -1.46 -14.20 7.07
CA PRO A 493 -0.20 -14.10 6.32
C PRO A 493 0.78 -15.17 6.79
N ASN A 494 1.56 -15.75 5.87
CA ASN A 494 2.63 -16.71 6.21
C ASN A 494 4.03 -16.06 6.26
N GLY A 495 4.13 -14.74 6.06
CA GLY A 495 5.39 -14.00 5.97
C GLY A 495 5.94 -13.85 4.55
N THR A 496 5.48 -14.63 3.57
CA THR A 496 5.86 -14.50 2.15
C THR A 496 4.84 -13.69 1.34
N SER A 497 5.21 -13.35 0.10
CA SER A 497 4.36 -12.68 -0.89
C SER A 497 3.55 -13.63 -1.78
N GLY A 498 3.61 -14.95 -1.54
CA GLY A 498 3.14 -16.02 -2.44
C GLY A 498 1.63 -16.08 -2.71
N TYR A 499 1.14 -17.13 -3.39
CA TYR A 499 -0.27 -17.23 -3.78
C TYR A 499 -1.19 -17.55 -2.59
N TYR A 500 -1.86 -16.53 -2.06
CA TYR A 500 -2.94 -16.66 -1.09
C TYR A 500 -4.26 -16.91 -1.84
N PHE A 501 -4.75 -18.14 -1.77
CA PHE A 501 -6.04 -18.56 -2.30
C PHE A 501 -7.19 -18.01 -1.47
N LEU A 502 -8.22 -17.53 -2.17
CA LEU A 502 -9.51 -17.14 -1.63
C LEU A 502 -10.41 -18.37 -1.45
N SER A 503 -11.51 -18.22 -0.72
CA SER A 503 -12.46 -19.32 -0.47
C SER A 503 -13.34 -19.65 -1.67
N ARG A 504 -13.51 -18.69 -2.60
CA ARG A 504 -14.21 -18.89 -3.87
C ARG A 504 -13.31 -18.52 -5.05
N ARG A 505 -13.41 -19.32 -6.11
CA ARG A 505 -12.79 -19.10 -7.43
C ARG A 505 -13.69 -18.21 -8.30
N LEU A 506 -13.30 -18.01 -9.56
CA LEU A 506 -14.11 -17.34 -10.58
C LEU A 506 -14.62 -15.97 -10.07
N VAL A 507 -13.67 -15.22 -9.51
CA VAL A 507 -13.88 -13.93 -8.87
C VAL A 507 -14.19 -12.89 -9.94
N ILE A 508 -15.30 -12.17 -9.82
CA ILE A 508 -15.72 -11.18 -10.82
C ILE A 508 -14.61 -10.12 -10.96
N PRO A 509 -13.98 -9.98 -12.14
CA PRO A 509 -12.81 -9.14 -12.26
C PRO A 509 -13.10 -7.68 -11.94
N GLY A 510 -12.20 -7.05 -11.16
CA GLY A 510 -12.37 -5.68 -10.69
C GLY A 510 -13.19 -5.53 -9.40
N SER A 511 -13.84 -6.59 -8.91
CA SER A 511 -14.77 -6.52 -7.77
C SER A 511 -14.13 -6.52 -6.37
N GLU A 512 -12.82 -6.76 -6.28
CA GLU A 512 -12.18 -7.07 -5.00
C GLU A 512 -11.57 -5.85 -4.28
N ASN A 513 -11.71 -5.82 -2.96
CA ASN A 513 -10.91 -4.99 -2.05
C ASN A 513 -9.96 -5.88 -1.28
N VAL A 514 -8.72 -5.43 -1.07
CA VAL A 514 -7.74 -6.09 -0.20
C VAL A 514 -7.28 -5.13 0.89
N PHE A 515 -7.29 -5.60 2.13
CA PHE A 515 -6.83 -4.87 3.30
C PHE A 515 -5.85 -5.71 4.13
N ILE A 516 -4.94 -5.04 4.84
CA ILE A 516 -4.26 -5.61 6.01
C ILE A 516 -4.91 -5.02 7.26
N GLU A 517 -5.44 -5.85 8.14
CA GLU A 517 -5.98 -5.47 9.45
C GLU A 517 -5.07 -5.99 10.57
N ALA A 518 -4.86 -5.18 11.62
CA ALA A 518 -4.06 -5.52 12.78
C ALA A 518 -4.89 -5.54 14.07
N GLU A 519 -4.84 -6.65 14.83
CA GLU A 519 -5.58 -6.84 16.09
C GLU A 519 -4.64 -7.21 17.26
N GLU A 520 -5.03 -6.92 18.50
CA GLU A 520 -4.30 -7.34 19.70
C GLU A 520 -4.45 -8.84 19.94
N ILE A 521 -3.33 -9.57 20.04
CA ILE A 521 -3.32 -11.05 19.99
C ILE A 521 -4.21 -11.75 21.05
N ASN A 522 -4.47 -11.11 22.20
CA ASN A 522 -5.31 -11.66 23.27
C ASN A 522 -6.63 -10.88 23.48
N ARG A 523 -6.96 -9.96 22.56
CA ARG A 523 -8.22 -9.20 22.53
C ARG A 523 -8.73 -9.02 21.08
N PRO A 524 -9.04 -10.12 20.37
CA PRO A 524 -9.52 -10.07 18.99
C PRO A 524 -10.92 -9.45 18.89
N GLY A 525 -11.30 -9.06 17.67
CA GLY A 525 -12.55 -8.35 17.38
C GLY A 525 -12.47 -6.83 17.58
N THR A 526 -11.27 -6.28 17.67
CA THR A 526 -11.03 -4.83 17.65
C THR A 526 -9.77 -4.54 16.85
N VAL A 527 -9.96 -4.27 15.57
CA VAL A 527 -8.93 -3.75 14.66
C VAL A 527 -8.39 -2.42 15.19
N LEU A 528 -7.07 -2.32 15.30
CA LEU A 528 -6.33 -1.13 15.72
C LEU A 528 -5.82 -0.33 14.52
N GLU A 529 -5.46 -1.02 13.44
CA GLU A 529 -5.04 -0.44 12.16
C GLU A 529 -5.66 -1.23 11.01
N ARG A 530 -6.12 -0.53 9.96
CA ARG A 530 -6.57 -1.12 8.69
C ARG A 530 -5.95 -0.35 7.53
N LYS A 531 -5.13 -1.03 6.73
CA LYS A 531 -4.49 -0.48 5.54
C LYS A 531 -5.12 -1.09 4.29
N ALA A 532 -5.71 -0.28 3.42
CA ALA A 532 -6.10 -0.70 2.08
C ALA A 532 -4.87 -0.91 1.19
N LEU A 533 -4.91 -1.92 0.31
CA LEU A 533 -3.88 -2.22 -0.67
C LEU A 533 -4.42 -1.99 -2.09
N SER A 534 -3.56 -1.57 -3.02
CA SER A 534 -3.96 -1.28 -4.40
C SER A 534 -3.44 -2.35 -5.38
N ARG A 535 -4.30 -2.74 -6.33
CA ARG A 535 -3.96 -3.69 -7.40
C ARG A 535 -2.84 -3.12 -8.27
N GLY A 536 -1.92 -3.98 -8.70
CA GLY A 536 -0.73 -3.61 -9.46
C GLY A 536 0.44 -3.17 -8.59
N SER A 537 0.23 -2.22 -7.67
CA SER A 537 1.28 -1.63 -6.80
C SER A 537 1.60 -2.45 -5.55
N ASP A 538 0.58 -3.05 -4.91
CA ASP A 538 0.74 -3.85 -3.69
C ASP A 538 0.48 -5.35 -3.94
N TYR A 539 -0.40 -5.71 -4.89
CA TYR A 539 -0.72 -7.09 -5.23
C TYR A 539 -1.13 -7.28 -6.71
N GLU A 540 -0.98 -8.50 -7.23
CA GLU A 540 -1.69 -9.01 -8.41
C GLU A 540 -2.75 -10.02 -7.98
N ILE A 541 -3.77 -10.23 -8.82
CA ILE A 541 -4.83 -11.22 -8.61
C ILE A 541 -5.03 -12.07 -9.87
N ASP A 542 -5.19 -13.37 -9.66
CA ASP A 542 -5.68 -14.35 -10.63
C ASP A 542 -7.15 -14.62 -10.33
N TYR A 543 -8.03 -14.21 -11.23
CA TYR A 543 -9.48 -14.26 -11.01
C TYR A 543 -10.05 -15.68 -11.16
N ASP A 544 -9.51 -16.48 -12.09
CA ASP A 544 -10.01 -17.84 -12.41
C ASP A 544 -9.66 -18.85 -11.31
N ARG A 545 -8.49 -18.67 -10.68
CA ARG A 545 -8.04 -19.47 -9.53
C ARG A 545 -8.37 -18.83 -8.18
N GLY A 546 -8.82 -17.57 -8.17
CA GLY A 546 -9.10 -16.81 -6.96
C GLY A 546 -7.86 -16.68 -6.07
N THR A 547 -6.74 -16.17 -6.60
CA THR A 547 -5.47 -16.07 -5.84
C THR A 547 -4.88 -14.67 -5.84
N LEU A 548 -4.40 -14.23 -4.68
CA LEU A 548 -3.66 -12.98 -4.48
C LEU A 548 -2.16 -13.25 -4.39
N LEU A 549 -1.37 -12.39 -5.02
CA LEU A 549 0.10 -12.48 -5.08
C LEU A 549 0.68 -11.10 -4.76
N PHE A 550 1.30 -10.94 -3.59
CA PHE A 550 1.75 -9.63 -3.12
C PHE A 550 3.09 -9.22 -3.77
N ARG A 551 3.33 -7.90 -3.86
CA ARG A 551 4.59 -7.30 -4.34
C ARG A 551 5.69 -7.28 -3.28
N ARG A 552 5.34 -7.53 -2.02
CA ARG A 552 6.20 -7.50 -0.84
C ARG A 552 5.75 -8.59 0.14
N PRO A 553 6.65 -9.15 0.96
CA PRO A 553 6.29 -10.12 1.99
C PRO A 553 5.36 -9.49 3.03
N ILE A 554 4.32 -10.23 3.44
CA ILE A 554 3.35 -9.79 4.45
C ILE A 554 3.64 -10.55 5.75
N VAL A 555 4.38 -9.93 6.68
CA VAL A 555 4.68 -10.51 8.00
C VAL A 555 3.40 -10.74 8.81
N ALA A 556 3.37 -11.83 9.57
CA ALA A 556 2.15 -12.33 10.19
C ALA A 556 1.81 -11.62 11.51
N THR A 557 2.81 -11.03 12.16
CA THR A 557 2.70 -10.49 13.53
C THR A 557 3.61 -9.26 13.75
N GLU A 558 3.42 -8.56 14.87
CA GLU A 558 4.25 -7.43 15.29
C GLU A 558 4.47 -7.46 16.81
N LEU A 559 5.73 -7.60 17.24
CA LEU A 559 6.08 -7.71 18.66
C LEU A 559 6.41 -6.38 19.33
N ASN A 560 6.00 -6.26 20.59
CA ASN A 560 6.52 -5.26 21.52
C ASN A 560 6.69 -5.86 22.93
N PRO A 561 7.92 -6.17 23.40
CA PRO A 561 8.14 -6.86 24.68
C PRO A 561 7.67 -6.05 25.91
N PHE A 562 7.64 -4.71 25.78
CA PHE A 562 7.17 -3.75 26.78
C PHE A 562 5.72 -3.27 26.52
N GLY A 563 4.99 -3.89 25.59
CA GLY A 563 3.69 -3.41 25.13
C GLY A 563 2.75 -4.54 24.70
N LYS A 564 2.04 -4.33 23.58
CA LYS A 564 1.11 -5.31 22.99
C LYS A 564 1.75 -6.01 21.80
N THR A 565 1.55 -7.32 21.69
CA THR A 565 1.77 -8.06 20.44
C THR A 565 0.52 -7.97 19.57
N LEU A 566 0.71 -7.62 18.30
CA LEU A 566 -0.34 -7.56 17.29
C LEU A 566 -0.24 -8.76 16.33
N VAL A 567 -1.40 -9.19 15.81
CA VAL A 567 -1.51 -10.15 14.71
C VAL A 567 -2.08 -9.45 13.48
N ARG A 568 -1.57 -9.79 12.30
CA ARG A 568 -2.02 -9.21 11.03
C ARG A 568 -2.92 -10.19 10.28
N ARG A 569 -3.89 -9.68 9.53
CA ARG A 569 -4.85 -10.43 8.72
C ARG A 569 -4.97 -9.81 7.35
N ILE A 570 -4.82 -10.61 6.30
CA ILE A 570 -5.22 -10.23 4.95
C ILE A 570 -6.75 -10.37 4.91
N VAL A 571 -7.47 -9.29 4.64
CA VAL A 571 -8.93 -9.27 4.57
C VAL A 571 -9.35 -8.89 3.16
N VAL A 572 -10.20 -9.71 2.54
CA VAL A 572 -10.61 -9.60 1.15
C VAL A 572 -12.12 -9.61 1.06
N THR A 573 -12.71 -8.65 0.34
CA THR A 573 -14.15 -8.62 0.01
C THR A 573 -14.32 -8.58 -1.50
N TYR A 574 -15.13 -9.47 -2.07
CA TYR A 574 -15.19 -9.68 -3.53
C TYR A 574 -16.52 -10.31 -3.99
N GLN A 575 -16.74 -10.32 -5.31
CA GLN A 575 -17.86 -10.98 -5.98
C GLN A 575 -17.40 -12.27 -6.65
N ASN A 576 -18.27 -13.29 -6.76
CA ASN A 576 -17.96 -14.57 -7.42
C ASN A 576 -19.18 -15.16 -8.15
N ASP A 577 -18.92 -15.94 -9.20
CA ASP A 577 -19.93 -16.46 -10.15
C ASP A 577 -20.95 -17.45 -9.54
N ALA A 578 -20.65 -18.03 -8.38
CA ALA A 578 -21.49 -19.05 -7.73
C ALA A 578 -22.77 -18.50 -7.05
N GLY A 579 -23.10 -17.22 -7.23
CA GLY A 579 -24.32 -16.58 -6.71
C GLY A 579 -25.31 -16.19 -7.81
N GLU A 580 -26.60 -16.15 -7.48
CA GLU A 580 -27.65 -15.66 -8.40
C GLU A 580 -27.50 -14.17 -8.71
N ASP A 581 -27.97 -13.72 -9.89
CA ASP A 581 -27.89 -12.32 -10.34
C ASP A 581 -28.66 -11.36 -9.40
N SER A 582 -27.90 -10.68 -8.54
CA SER A 582 -28.38 -9.85 -7.45
C SER A 582 -28.54 -8.37 -7.86
N LYS A 583 -29.39 -7.66 -7.10
CA LYS A 583 -29.62 -6.21 -7.22
C LYS A 583 -29.51 -5.53 -5.85
N LEU A 584 -28.83 -4.39 -5.82
CA LEU A 584 -28.58 -3.63 -4.60
C LEU A 584 -29.15 -2.21 -4.75
N TYR A 585 -29.90 -1.75 -3.77
CA TYR A 585 -30.42 -0.40 -3.67
C TYR A 585 -29.93 0.22 -2.36
N ALA A 586 -29.35 1.43 -2.40
CA ALA A 586 -28.98 2.13 -1.18
C ALA A 586 -29.18 3.65 -1.29
N GLY A 587 -29.43 4.28 -0.14
CA GLY A 587 -29.59 5.73 0.00
C GLY A 587 -28.98 6.24 1.30
N ARG A 588 -28.32 7.40 1.25
CA ARG A 588 -27.77 8.11 2.40
C ARG A 588 -28.24 9.56 2.39
N LEU A 589 -28.68 10.04 3.55
CA LEU A 589 -28.90 11.45 3.84
C LEU A 589 -27.82 11.91 4.82
N GLN A 590 -27.18 13.05 4.58
CA GLN A 590 -26.17 13.61 5.46
C GLN A 590 -26.37 15.12 5.61
N TYR A 591 -26.58 15.59 6.84
CA TYR A 591 -26.73 17.02 7.15
C TYR A 591 -25.41 17.57 7.71
N ASN A 592 -24.74 18.39 6.91
CA ASN A 592 -23.41 18.92 7.19
C ASN A 592 -23.52 20.29 7.88
N LEU A 593 -23.02 20.40 9.11
CA LEU A 593 -23.03 21.63 9.92
C LEU A 593 -21.78 22.48 9.59
N ARG A 594 -21.67 22.89 8.32
CA ARG A 594 -20.55 23.70 7.81
C ARG A 594 -20.61 25.14 8.36
N THR A 595 -19.48 25.66 8.81
CA THR A 595 -19.27 27.09 9.14
C THR A 595 -17.91 27.54 8.61
N SER A 596 -17.70 28.84 8.41
CA SER A 596 -16.41 29.37 7.93
C SER A 596 -15.22 28.96 8.82
N ASP A 597 -15.45 28.85 10.14
CA ASP A 597 -14.42 28.45 11.11
C ASP A 597 -14.07 26.96 11.03
N THR A 598 -15.03 26.08 10.71
CA THR A 598 -14.80 24.61 10.74
C THR A 598 -14.01 24.09 9.53
N LEU A 599 -14.13 24.75 8.38
CA LEU A 599 -13.51 24.32 7.11
C LEU A 599 -11.98 24.14 7.22
N ASN A 600 -11.29 25.12 7.83
CA ASN A 600 -9.82 25.14 7.90
C ASN A 600 -9.24 24.44 9.15
N THR A 601 -10.05 23.68 9.90
CA THR A 601 -9.59 22.98 11.12
C THR A 601 -8.83 21.70 10.83
N LYS A 602 -8.11 21.15 11.82
CA LYS A 602 -7.48 19.83 11.71
C LYS A 602 -8.51 18.70 11.55
N ASN A 603 -9.72 18.87 12.10
CA ASN A 603 -10.71 17.79 12.27
C ASN A 603 -11.96 17.91 11.35
N GLY A 604 -12.10 18.97 10.56
CA GLY A 604 -13.20 19.15 9.58
C GLY A 604 -14.49 19.71 10.18
N SER A 605 -15.62 19.54 9.47
CA SER A 605 -16.94 20.04 9.88
C SER A 605 -17.83 18.94 10.48
N PRO A 606 -18.66 19.25 11.49
CA PRO A 606 -19.63 18.30 12.03
C PRO A 606 -20.69 17.88 11.02
N PHE A 607 -21.21 16.66 11.15
CA PHE A 607 -22.38 16.19 10.40
C PHE A 607 -23.17 15.09 11.14
N VAL A 608 -24.42 14.91 10.73
CA VAL A 608 -25.23 13.72 11.05
C VAL A 608 -25.65 13.00 9.78
N GLY A 609 -25.67 11.67 9.81
CA GLY A 609 -25.98 10.81 8.69
C GLY A 609 -27.07 9.78 9.02
N ALA A 610 -27.77 9.34 7.98
CA ALA A 610 -28.67 8.20 8.00
C ALA A 610 -28.51 7.43 6.68
N SER A 611 -28.41 6.10 6.74
CA SER A 611 -28.22 5.25 5.56
C SER A 611 -29.10 4.00 5.60
N TYR A 612 -29.59 3.61 4.43
CA TYR A 612 -30.31 2.36 4.18
C TYR A 612 -29.71 1.66 2.96
N LEU A 613 -29.55 0.34 3.02
CA LEU A 613 -29.08 -0.54 1.96
C LEU A 613 -29.88 -1.84 1.98
N ARG A 614 -30.26 -2.33 0.80
CA ARG A 614 -30.80 -3.68 0.61
C ARG A 614 -30.21 -4.33 -0.63
N GLU A 615 -29.82 -5.60 -0.50
CA GLU A 615 -29.28 -6.45 -1.55
C GLU A 615 -30.12 -7.74 -1.64
N ASP A 616 -30.74 -7.96 -2.79
CA ASP A 616 -31.59 -9.12 -3.08
C ASP A 616 -30.69 -10.26 -3.58
N GLN A 617 -30.45 -11.27 -2.74
CA GLN A 617 -29.52 -12.38 -3.01
C GLN A 617 -30.26 -13.73 -3.05
N GLY A 618 -31.52 -13.72 -3.49
CA GLY A 618 -32.35 -14.92 -3.60
C GLY A 618 -32.61 -15.59 -2.24
N GLN A 619 -31.83 -16.63 -1.91
CA GLN A 619 -31.90 -17.26 -0.59
C GLN A 619 -31.19 -16.48 0.52
N GLN A 620 -30.28 -15.55 0.19
CA GLN A 620 -29.37 -14.88 1.13
C GLN A 620 -29.59 -13.37 1.31
N ASP A 621 -30.80 -12.86 0.98
CA ASP A 621 -31.23 -11.46 1.15
C ASP A 621 -30.60 -10.73 2.33
N PHE A 622 -30.02 -9.55 2.08
CA PHE A 622 -29.33 -8.72 3.05
C PHE A 622 -29.94 -7.31 3.12
N GLU A 623 -30.22 -6.83 4.32
CA GLU A 623 -30.76 -5.48 4.59
C GLU A 623 -29.97 -4.85 5.76
N LEU A 624 -29.51 -3.62 5.58
CA LEU A 624 -28.70 -2.87 6.54
C LEU A 624 -29.17 -1.42 6.60
N TYR A 625 -29.48 -0.91 7.78
CA TYR A 625 -29.79 0.50 7.98
C TYR A 625 -29.17 1.05 9.27
N GLY A 626 -29.06 2.37 9.36
CA GLY A 626 -28.47 3.00 10.53
C GLY A 626 -28.38 4.52 10.48
N PHE A 627 -27.84 5.07 11.56
CA PHE A 627 -27.61 6.50 11.79
C PHE A 627 -26.20 6.70 12.31
N ASP A 628 -25.56 7.81 11.92
CA ASP A 628 -24.20 8.14 12.33
C ASP A 628 -24.02 9.63 12.63
N LEU A 629 -23.04 9.95 13.46
CA LEU A 629 -22.74 11.30 13.96
C LEU A 629 -21.22 11.50 13.95
N PHE A 630 -20.79 12.66 13.44
CA PHE A 630 -19.43 13.16 13.59
C PHE A 630 -19.47 14.59 14.15
N ALA A 631 -18.82 14.81 15.29
CA ALA A 631 -18.77 16.11 15.96
C ALA A 631 -17.34 16.44 16.43
N PRO A 632 -16.54 17.19 15.64
CA PRO A 632 -15.21 17.61 16.05
C PRO A 632 -15.30 18.70 17.14
N LEU A 633 -14.54 18.50 18.22
CA LEU A 633 -14.42 19.42 19.35
C LEU A 633 -13.29 20.41 19.08
N GLY A 634 -13.45 21.21 18.02
CA GLY A 634 -12.39 22.04 17.45
C GLY A 634 -11.16 21.23 17.07
N ASN A 635 -9.97 21.79 17.27
CA ASN A 635 -8.69 21.07 17.11
C ASN A 635 -8.34 20.17 18.32
N SER A 636 -9.12 20.21 19.41
CA SER A 636 -8.81 19.50 20.67
C SER A 636 -9.39 18.09 20.80
N GLY A 637 -10.36 17.69 19.96
CA GLY A 637 -10.98 16.37 20.10
C GLY A 637 -12.07 16.08 19.06
N GLN A 638 -12.79 14.97 19.26
CA GLN A 638 -13.93 14.54 18.46
C GLN A 638 -14.88 13.63 19.25
N ILE A 639 -16.16 13.64 18.84
CA ILE A 639 -17.19 12.69 19.25
C ILE A 639 -17.72 11.98 17.99
N ILE A 640 -17.89 10.66 18.07
CA ILE A 640 -18.46 9.81 17.03
C ILE A 640 -19.64 9.02 17.63
N GLY A 641 -20.75 8.95 16.92
CA GLY A 641 -21.88 8.08 17.26
C GLY A 641 -22.30 7.22 16.07
N GLU A 642 -22.76 6.00 16.31
CA GLU A 642 -23.34 5.12 15.30
C GLU A 642 -24.41 4.21 15.90
N TYR A 643 -25.47 3.96 15.13
CA TYR A 643 -26.40 2.86 15.31
C TYR A 643 -26.53 2.12 13.98
N ALA A 644 -26.50 0.79 14.01
CA ALA A 644 -26.74 -0.07 12.86
C ALA A 644 -27.73 -1.17 13.21
N HIS A 645 -28.52 -1.59 12.22
CA HIS A 645 -29.38 -2.76 12.27
C HIS A 645 -29.23 -3.55 10.97
N SER A 646 -28.99 -4.85 11.08
CA SER A 646 -28.85 -5.75 9.93
C SER A 646 -29.86 -6.88 10.00
N ARG A 647 -30.40 -7.28 8.86
CA ARG A 647 -31.25 -8.45 8.68
C ARG A 647 -30.75 -9.28 7.51
N HIS A 648 -30.61 -10.59 7.69
CA HIS A 648 -30.06 -11.48 6.66
C HIS A 648 -30.59 -12.91 6.79
N ASN A 649 -30.53 -13.67 5.69
CA ASN A 649 -30.83 -15.09 5.69
C ASN A 649 -29.55 -15.94 5.78
N THR A 650 -29.54 -16.91 6.70
CA THR A 650 -28.46 -17.89 6.85
C THR A 650 -28.98 -19.31 6.59
N LEU A 651 -28.15 -20.21 6.06
CA LEU A 651 -28.55 -21.61 5.88
C LEU A 651 -28.72 -22.36 7.22
N ALA A 652 -28.07 -21.90 8.30
CA ALA A 652 -28.12 -22.55 9.61
C ALA A 652 -29.33 -22.14 10.46
N PHE A 653 -29.79 -20.89 10.37
CA PHE A 653 -30.83 -20.32 11.24
C PHE A 653 -32.00 -19.67 10.50
N GLY A 654 -31.96 -19.60 9.17
CA GLY A 654 -32.94 -18.87 8.37
C GLY A 654 -32.78 -17.35 8.53
N ASN A 655 -33.91 -16.62 8.53
CA ASN A 655 -33.93 -15.17 8.64
C ASN A 655 -33.56 -14.72 10.08
N VAL A 656 -32.42 -14.07 10.22
CA VAL A 656 -31.90 -13.53 11.48
C VAL A 656 -31.73 -12.01 11.38
N SER A 657 -31.71 -11.34 12.52
CA SER A 657 -31.42 -9.90 12.59
C SER A 657 -30.66 -9.55 13.87
N GLY A 658 -29.97 -8.43 13.81
CA GLY A 658 -29.15 -7.92 14.90
C GLY A 658 -28.97 -6.42 14.84
N SER A 659 -28.35 -5.84 15.86
CA SER A 659 -28.02 -4.42 15.92
C SER A 659 -26.62 -4.20 16.49
N ALA A 660 -26.03 -3.07 16.12
CA ALA A 660 -24.77 -2.59 16.65
C ALA A 660 -24.85 -1.11 17.04
N TYR A 661 -24.03 -0.72 18.01
CA TYR A 661 -24.02 0.60 18.63
C TYR A 661 -22.57 1.05 18.82
N ARG A 662 -22.28 2.32 18.53
CA ARG A 662 -20.99 2.98 18.76
C ARG A 662 -21.24 4.35 19.38
N LEU A 663 -20.50 4.69 20.43
CA LEU A 663 -20.38 6.05 20.94
C LEU A 663 -18.95 6.22 21.45
N GLU A 664 -18.20 7.14 20.86
CA GLU A 664 -16.79 7.40 21.16
C GLU A 664 -16.60 8.90 21.36
N ALA A 665 -15.82 9.27 22.38
CA ALA A 665 -15.40 10.64 22.65
C ALA A 665 -13.91 10.65 22.98
N SER A 666 -13.17 11.59 22.40
CA SER A 666 -11.74 11.78 22.68
C SER A 666 -11.43 13.27 22.69
N ALA A 667 -10.69 13.75 23.69
CA ALA A 667 -10.40 15.18 23.85
C ALA A 667 -9.13 15.44 24.68
N ASN A 668 -8.34 16.41 24.24
CA ASN A 668 -7.30 17.05 25.04
C ASN A 668 -7.96 18.08 25.96
N LEU A 669 -8.00 17.77 27.25
CA LEU A 669 -8.66 18.56 28.30
C LEU A 669 -7.70 19.66 28.80
N GLY A 670 -7.48 20.66 27.93
CA GLY A 670 -6.43 21.67 28.10
C GLY A 670 -5.05 21.16 27.66
N LYS A 671 -3.98 21.87 28.04
CA LYS A 671 -2.60 21.55 27.61
C LYS A 671 -2.01 20.29 28.27
N ASN A 672 -2.56 19.85 29.41
CA ASN A 672 -1.90 18.87 30.29
C ASN A 672 -2.59 17.51 30.39
N PHE A 673 -3.80 17.34 29.85
CA PHE A 673 -4.61 16.14 30.05
C PHE A 673 -5.23 15.65 28.75
N GLN A 674 -5.39 14.34 28.59
CA GLN A 674 -6.07 13.71 27.45
C GLN A 674 -7.03 12.65 27.97
N GLY A 675 -8.31 12.80 27.63
CA GLY A 675 -9.39 11.88 27.98
C GLY A 675 -9.93 11.17 26.75
N GLN A 676 -10.29 9.90 26.90
CA GLN A 676 -11.11 9.15 25.94
C GLN A 676 -12.17 8.34 26.68
N ALA A 677 -13.32 8.14 26.04
CA ALA A 677 -14.40 7.28 26.50
C ALA A 677 -15.08 6.60 25.30
N TYR A 678 -15.51 5.35 25.47
CA TYR A 678 -16.18 4.59 24.42
C TYR A 678 -17.25 3.66 24.97
N TYR A 679 -18.27 3.41 24.15
CA TYR A 679 -19.25 2.34 24.26
C TYR A 679 -19.42 1.73 22.86
N ARG A 680 -19.25 0.42 22.76
CA ARG A 680 -19.45 -0.39 21.56
C ARG A 680 -20.29 -1.60 21.96
N SER A 681 -21.31 -1.96 21.19
CA SER A 681 -22.13 -3.15 21.47
C SER A 681 -22.64 -3.75 20.18
N VAL A 682 -22.52 -5.06 20.03
CA VAL A 682 -22.90 -5.81 18.83
C VAL A 682 -23.66 -7.06 19.26
N THR A 683 -24.88 -7.25 18.77
CA THR A 683 -25.65 -8.48 19.04
C THR A 683 -25.11 -9.68 18.27
N GLU A 684 -25.37 -10.89 18.77
CA GLU A 684 -24.89 -12.17 18.22
C GLU A 684 -25.15 -12.35 16.70
N ASN A 685 -26.26 -11.84 16.19
CA ASN A 685 -26.71 -12.00 14.79
C ASN A 685 -26.47 -10.77 13.89
N PHE A 686 -25.80 -9.72 14.38
CA PHE A 686 -25.51 -8.55 13.54
C PHE A 686 -24.40 -8.88 12.53
N ALA A 687 -24.61 -8.56 11.26
CA ALA A 687 -23.66 -8.85 10.19
C ALA A 687 -23.56 -7.71 9.16
N ASN A 688 -22.36 -7.51 8.64
CA ASN A 688 -22.05 -6.67 7.49
C ASN A 688 -20.70 -7.13 6.90
N ASN A 689 -20.72 -7.82 5.75
CA ASN A 689 -19.48 -8.32 5.14
C ASN A 689 -18.69 -7.23 4.39
N ALA A 690 -19.20 -6.00 4.25
CA ALA A 690 -18.57 -4.90 3.52
C ALA A 690 -17.76 -3.93 4.41
N THR A 691 -17.43 -4.32 5.65
CA THR A 691 -16.72 -3.48 6.63
C THR A 691 -15.53 -4.18 7.32
N TRP A 692 -14.91 -3.42 8.25
CA TRP A 692 -13.82 -3.82 9.16
C TRP A 692 -14.14 -5.11 9.92
N SER A 693 -13.12 -5.87 10.34
CA SER A 693 -13.37 -6.97 11.29
C SER A 693 -13.89 -6.46 12.64
N PHE A 694 -14.91 -7.15 13.15
CA PHE A 694 -15.42 -7.04 14.51
C PHE A 694 -15.97 -8.42 14.93
N THR A 695 -16.22 -8.61 16.23
CA THR A 695 -16.84 -9.85 16.73
C THR A 695 -18.33 -9.63 17.05
N PRO A 696 -19.28 -10.32 16.39
CA PRO A 696 -20.68 -10.36 16.80
C PRO A 696 -20.84 -10.92 18.22
N GLY A 697 -21.81 -10.41 18.98
CA GLY A 697 -22.01 -10.82 20.38
C GLY A 697 -20.97 -10.24 21.35
N GLN A 698 -20.37 -9.09 21.03
CA GLN A 698 -19.43 -8.40 21.92
C GLN A 698 -19.98 -7.04 22.36
N THR A 699 -19.88 -6.75 23.66
CA THR A 699 -20.11 -5.40 24.23
C THR A 699 -18.86 -4.94 24.96
N ARG A 700 -18.36 -3.75 24.61
CA ARG A 700 -17.17 -3.12 25.21
C ARG A 700 -17.45 -1.68 25.58
N TYR A 701 -17.11 -1.28 26.80
CA TYR A 701 -17.17 0.13 27.20
C TYR A 701 -16.07 0.49 28.17
N GLY A 702 -15.58 1.71 28.07
CA GLY A 702 -14.43 2.15 28.84
C GLY A 702 -14.22 3.65 28.82
N ALA A 703 -13.36 4.11 29.71
CA ALA A 703 -12.84 5.46 29.75
C ALA A 703 -11.41 5.45 30.27
N SER A 704 -10.55 6.33 29.75
CA SER A 704 -9.23 6.56 30.31
C SER A 704 -8.86 8.03 30.27
N LEU A 705 -8.19 8.48 31.33
CA LEU A 705 -7.67 9.83 31.49
C LEU A 705 -6.16 9.73 31.73
N THR A 706 -5.38 10.38 30.88
CA THR A 706 -3.95 10.58 31.10
C THR A 706 -3.67 12.06 31.31
N GLY A 707 -2.56 12.40 31.97
CA GLY A 707 -2.14 13.79 32.05
C GLY A 707 -0.89 14.05 32.88
N LYS A 708 -0.48 15.32 32.92
CA LYS A 708 0.69 15.85 33.62
C LYS A 708 0.23 16.66 34.84
N LEU A 709 0.56 16.17 36.04
CA LEU A 709 0.35 16.84 37.33
C LEU A 709 1.42 17.92 37.60
N GLY A 710 2.58 17.83 36.95
CA GLY A 710 3.66 18.81 36.99
C GLY A 710 4.64 18.62 35.83
N GLN A 711 5.78 19.31 35.86
CA GLN A 711 6.83 19.14 34.83
C GLN A 711 7.45 17.73 34.85
N THR A 712 7.46 17.08 36.00
CA THR A 712 8.07 15.75 36.23
C THR A 712 7.05 14.64 36.44
N THR A 713 5.78 14.94 36.65
CA THR A 713 4.81 13.96 37.18
C THR A 713 3.62 13.83 36.24
N SER A 714 3.33 12.61 35.81
CA SER A 714 2.18 12.24 35.00
C SER A 714 1.40 11.08 35.63
N PHE A 715 0.21 10.81 35.12
CA PHE A 715 -0.67 9.75 35.61
C PHE A 715 -1.51 9.16 34.48
N ASN A 716 -1.98 7.92 34.69
CA ASN A 716 -2.94 7.25 33.83
C ASN A 716 -4.04 6.57 34.68
N LEU A 717 -5.30 6.91 34.41
CA LEU A 717 -6.48 6.21 34.93
C LEU A 717 -7.18 5.52 33.77
N GLY A 718 -7.68 4.31 33.98
CA GLY A 718 -8.40 3.54 32.97
C GLY A 718 -9.44 2.60 33.56
N TYR A 719 -10.57 2.51 32.88
CA TYR A 719 -11.60 1.50 33.07
C TYR A 719 -11.96 0.95 31.70
N ASP A 720 -11.98 -0.37 31.54
CA ASP A 720 -12.41 -1.06 30.33
C ASP A 720 -13.16 -2.33 30.73
N ARG A 721 -14.38 -2.48 30.21
CA ARG A 721 -15.24 -3.63 30.38
C ARG A 721 -15.46 -4.27 29.02
N GLU A 722 -15.38 -5.59 28.98
CA GLU A 722 -15.65 -6.44 27.83
C GLU A 722 -16.59 -7.57 28.28
N ASP A 723 -17.73 -7.74 27.63
CA ASP A 723 -18.65 -8.87 27.77
C ASP A 723 -18.78 -9.54 26.40
N ASN A 724 -18.39 -10.81 26.31
CA ASN A 724 -18.48 -11.62 25.09
C ASN A 724 -19.56 -12.69 25.27
N PHE A 725 -20.47 -12.84 24.32
CA PHE A 725 -21.63 -13.72 24.34
C PHE A 725 -21.94 -14.26 22.93
N GLY A 726 -22.91 -15.17 22.80
CA GLY A 726 -23.27 -15.79 21.53
C GLY A 726 -22.51 -17.06 21.21
N ILE A 727 -22.09 -17.22 19.95
CA ILE A 727 -21.62 -18.49 19.39
C ILE A 727 -20.32 -18.24 18.61
N ALA A 728 -19.27 -18.98 18.95
CA ALA A 728 -18.01 -19.02 18.18
C ALA A 728 -18.22 -19.70 16.82
N PRO A 729 -17.37 -19.46 15.81
CA PRO A 729 -17.31 -20.36 14.65
C PRO A 729 -16.97 -21.79 15.07
N ALA A 730 -17.46 -22.77 14.32
CA ALA A 730 -17.07 -24.17 14.46
C ALA A 730 -15.64 -24.39 13.93
N GLU A 731 -14.88 -25.26 14.59
CA GLU A 731 -13.60 -25.76 14.09
C GLU A 731 -13.84 -26.65 12.86
N ARG A 732 -13.17 -26.33 11.75
CA ARG A 732 -13.33 -27.01 10.45
C ARG A 732 -11.99 -27.56 9.97
N THR A 733 -11.51 -28.60 10.66
CA THR A 733 -10.24 -29.28 10.39
C THR A 733 -10.35 -30.44 9.39
N GLN A 734 -11.55 -30.81 8.92
CA GLN A 734 -11.71 -31.81 7.87
C GLN A 734 -11.46 -31.20 6.48
N LEU A 735 -10.70 -31.90 5.63
CA LEU A 735 -10.35 -31.41 4.30
C LEU A 735 -11.58 -31.13 3.40
N VAL A 736 -12.69 -31.88 3.60
CA VAL A 736 -13.97 -31.65 2.91
C VAL A 736 -14.73 -30.41 3.37
N ASP A 737 -14.54 -29.96 4.61
CA ASP A 737 -15.18 -28.73 5.10
C ASP A 737 -14.63 -27.50 4.37
N LEU A 738 -13.31 -27.48 4.11
CA LEU A 738 -12.59 -26.33 3.56
C LEU A 738 -13.14 -25.91 2.19
N PHE A 739 -13.47 -26.88 1.32
CA PHE A 739 -13.84 -26.63 -0.08
C PHE A 739 -15.35 -26.43 -0.33
N ASN A 740 -16.16 -26.34 0.72
CA ASN A 740 -17.49 -25.72 0.63
C ASN A 740 -17.64 -24.58 1.67
N PRO A 741 -17.02 -23.41 1.42
CA PRO A 741 -17.06 -22.26 2.31
C PRO A 741 -18.39 -21.51 2.18
N GLN A 742 -19.20 -21.56 3.23
CA GLN A 742 -20.44 -20.79 3.32
C GLN A 742 -20.14 -19.28 3.50
N PRO A 743 -20.98 -18.35 2.99
CA PRO A 743 -20.75 -16.89 3.14
C PRO A 743 -20.76 -16.35 4.57
N GLN A 744 -21.21 -17.17 5.53
CA GLN A 744 -21.00 -17.01 6.97
C GLN A 744 -20.50 -18.33 7.55
N ALA A 745 -19.68 -18.27 8.59
CA ALA A 745 -19.10 -19.47 9.20
C ALA A 745 -20.18 -20.35 9.88
N ALA A 746 -19.92 -21.66 9.93
CA ALA A 746 -20.79 -22.58 10.66
C ALA A 746 -20.77 -22.29 12.17
N PRO A 747 -21.91 -22.33 12.88
CA PRO A 747 -21.98 -22.08 14.31
C PRO A 747 -21.34 -23.22 15.12
N GLY A 748 -20.48 -22.88 16.07
CA GLY A 748 -19.73 -23.79 16.93
C GLY A 748 -20.10 -23.66 18.42
N SER A 749 -19.09 -23.47 19.26
CA SER A 749 -19.26 -23.47 20.73
C SER A 749 -19.90 -22.20 21.27
N LYS A 750 -20.76 -22.31 22.30
CA LYS A 750 -21.36 -21.16 22.97
C LYS A 750 -20.34 -20.37 23.81
N ILE A 751 -20.29 -19.05 23.61
CA ILE A 751 -19.50 -18.11 24.39
C ILE A 751 -20.42 -17.43 25.43
N ASN A 752 -19.93 -17.30 26.67
CA ASN A 752 -20.44 -16.32 27.62
C ASN A 752 -19.37 -16.00 28.67
N ASN A 753 -18.58 -14.96 28.47
CA ASN A 753 -17.55 -14.52 29.41
C ASN A 753 -17.54 -13.00 29.57
N SER A 754 -16.72 -12.49 30.50
CA SER A 754 -16.46 -11.07 30.62
C SER A 754 -15.15 -10.76 31.31
N LEU A 755 -14.59 -9.59 31.05
CA LEU A 755 -13.39 -9.02 31.65
C LEU A 755 -13.68 -7.58 32.06
N THR A 756 -13.40 -7.22 33.32
CA THR A 756 -13.27 -5.82 33.75
C THR A 756 -11.80 -5.55 34.01
N THR A 757 -11.26 -4.49 33.43
CA THR A 757 -9.91 -3.99 33.66
C THR A 757 -10.00 -2.61 34.30
N ILE A 758 -9.43 -2.44 35.49
CA ILE A 758 -9.25 -1.15 36.16
C ILE A 758 -7.75 -0.87 36.24
N ARG A 759 -7.34 0.33 35.83
CA ARG A 759 -5.96 0.81 35.80
C ARG A 759 -5.85 2.14 36.53
N ALA A 760 -4.86 2.28 37.39
CA ALA A 760 -4.52 3.55 38.03
C ALA A 760 -3.02 3.59 38.29
N GLY A 761 -2.31 4.47 37.59
CA GLY A 761 -0.87 4.63 37.72
C GLY A 761 -0.39 6.06 37.71
N ILE A 762 0.83 6.22 38.23
CA ILE A 762 1.57 7.48 38.32
C ILE A 762 2.96 7.22 37.73
N GLN A 763 3.43 8.15 36.91
CA GLN A 763 4.81 8.23 36.44
C GLN A 763 5.46 9.49 37.03
N GLN A 764 6.66 9.33 37.56
CA GLN A 764 7.44 10.37 38.21
C GLN A 764 8.85 10.34 37.62
N LYS A 765 9.19 11.39 36.89
CA LYS A 765 10.55 11.68 36.45
C LYS A 765 11.39 12.12 37.64
N ILE A 766 12.55 11.50 37.84
CA ILE A 766 13.50 11.73 38.92
C ILE A 766 14.86 12.02 38.27
N GLY A 767 15.17 13.31 38.10
CA GLY A 767 16.30 13.74 37.27
C GLY A 767 16.04 13.41 35.81
N GLN A 768 16.80 12.46 35.25
CA GLN A 768 16.59 11.97 33.88
C GLN A 768 15.77 10.67 33.81
N SER A 769 15.68 9.92 34.90
CA SER A 769 14.99 8.62 34.98
C SER A 769 13.49 8.76 35.14
N ASP A 770 12.71 7.83 34.59
CA ASP A 770 11.25 7.78 34.71
C ASP A 770 10.82 6.56 35.54
N LEU A 771 10.25 6.80 36.73
CA LEU A 771 9.69 5.77 37.60
C LEU A 771 8.17 5.77 37.50
N SER A 772 7.58 4.68 37.04
CA SER A 772 6.15 4.46 36.93
C SER A 772 5.65 3.32 37.82
N LEU A 773 4.44 3.48 38.35
CA LEU A 773 3.77 2.50 39.19
C LEU A 773 2.27 2.50 38.84
N GLU A 774 1.78 1.42 38.23
CA GLU A 774 0.39 1.24 37.83
C GLU A 774 -0.24 0.04 38.56
N TYR A 775 -1.33 0.28 39.28
CA TYR A 775 -2.19 -0.78 39.79
C TYR A 775 -3.18 -1.22 38.70
N VAL A 776 -3.25 -2.52 38.42
CA VAL A 776 -4.08 -3.12 37.38
C VAL A 776 -4.93 -4.25 37.95
N ASN A 777 -6.21 -4.01 38.22
CA ASN A 777 -7.15 -5.09 38.51
C ASN A 777 -7.77 -5.64 37.21
N ARG A 778 -7.72 -6.96 37.02
CA ARG A 778 -8.46 -7.70 35.99
C ARG A 778 -9.40 -8.69 36.65
N SER A 779 -10.70 -8.43 36.59
CA SER A 779 -11.74 -9.34 37.08
C SER A 779 -12.44 -9.99 35.89
N ARG A 780 -12.12 -11.27 35.64
CA ARG A 780 -12.63 -12.08 34.54
C ARG A 780 -13.59 -13.16 35.02
N LYS A 781 -14.76 -13.27 34.37
CA LYS A 781 -15.77 -14.28 34.68
C LYS A 781 -16.24 -14.98 33.41
N ASP A 782 -15.72 -16.18 33.19
CA ASP A 782 -16.34 -17.17 32.30
C ASP A 782 -17.61 -17.74 32.95
N ARG A 783 -18.70 -17.83 32.18
CA ARG A 783 -20.02 -18.32 32.59
C ARG A 783 -20.40 -19.64 31.91
N ILE A 784 -19.53 -20.21 31.06
CA ILE A 784 -19.72 -21.49 30.36
C ILE A 784 -18.77 -22.57 30.90
N THR A 785 -17.44 -22.40 30.73
CA THR A 785 -16.47 -23.49 31.01
C THR A 785 -15.75 -23.36 32.35
N ASN A 786 -15.85 -22.18 32.99
CA ASN A 786 -15.01 -21.71 34.11
C ASN A 786 -13.49 -21.63 33.82
N LYS A 787 -13.00 -22.03 32.64
CA LYS A 787 -11.56 -22.04 32.27
C LYS A 787 -10.89 -20.68 32.42
N PHE A 788 -11.66 -19.60 32.25
CA PHE A 788 -11.20 -18.21 32.33
C PHE A 788 -11.86 -17.42 33.48
N ASN A 789 -12.15 -18.06 34.61
CA ASN A 789 -12.72 -17.42 35.79
C ASN A 789 -11.61 -17.05 36.80
N GLY A 790 -11.39 -15.76 37.06
CA GLY A 790 -10.29 -15.27 37.91
C GLY A 790 -10.38 -13.78 38.23
N ASN A 791 -9.78 -13.36 39.35
CA ASN A 791 -9.68 -11.95 39.72
C ASN A 791 -8.25 -11.65 40.17
N ALA A 792 -7.54 -10.87 39.36
CA ALA A 792 -6.12 -10.61 39.46
C ALA A 792 -5.85 -9.13 39.69
N SER A 793 -5.31 -8.80 40.86
CA SER A 793 -4.80 -7.45 41.14
C SER A 793 -3.30 -7.45 40.93
N GLN A 794 -2.83 -6.89 39.83
CA GLN A 794 -1.41 -6.70 39.57
C GLN A 794 -0.94 -5.33 40.03
N LEU A 795 0.29 -5.28 40.55
CA LEU A 795 1.08 -4.05 40.63
C LEU A 795 2.12 -4.11 39.50
N VAL A 796 2.02 -3.19 38.55
CA VAL A 796 2.97 -3.02 37.45
C VAL A 796 3.89 -1.86 37.83
N SER A 797 5.04 -2.19 38.40
CA SER A 797 6.12 -1.21 38.58
C SER A 797 7.01 -1.21 37.34
N ARG A 798 7.41 -0.03 36.86
CA ARG A 798 8.43 0.10 35.81
C ARG A 798 9.34 1.28 36.06
N LEU A 799 10.64 1.09 35.90
CA LEU A 799 11.67 2.10 36.08
C LEU A 799 12.57 2.11 34.84
N ASP A 800 12.67 3.29 34.22
CA ASP A 800 13.51 3.56 33.05
C ASP A 800 14.64 4.52 33.51
N VAL A 801 15.90 4.06 33.48
CA VAL A 801 17.08 4.79 33.98
C VAL A 801 18.08 5.02 32.84
N PRO A 802 18.25 6.25 32.32
CA PRO A 802 19.39 6.57 31.47
C PRO A 802 20.67 6.55 32.32
N LEU A 803 21.44 5.47 32.16
CA LEU A 803 22.76 5.25 32.74
C LEU A 803 23.84 6.09 32.02
N SER A 804 23.61 6.43 30.75
CA SER A 804 24.37 7.42 29.98
C SER A 804 23.47 8.03 28.90
N GLU A 805 23.99 9.00 28.14
CA GLU A 805 23.31 9.53 26.93
C GLU A 805 23.03 8.45 25.87
N SER A 806 23.78 7.34 25.92
CA SER A 806 23.65 6.20 25.00
C SER A 806 22.95 4.98 25.60
N LEU A 807 22.64 4.95 26.90
CA LEU A 807 22.30 3.69 27.59
C LEU A 807 21.15 3.89 28.58
N THR A 808 19.99 3.29 28.32
CA THR A 808 18.83 3.28 29.21
C THR A 808 18.55 1.87 29.71
N PHE A 809 18.66 1.67 31.02
CA PHE A 809 18.19 0.45 31.68
C PHE A 809 16.69 0.53 31.92
N HIS A 810 15.97 -0.50 31.49
CA HIS A 810 14.55 -0.66 31.73
C HIS A 810 14.34 -1.80 32.72
N THR A 811 13.39 -1.66 33.64
CA THR A 811 12.87 -2.79 34.41
C THR A 811 11.38 -2.63 34.61
N GLN A 812 10.62 -3.71 34.44
CA GLN A 812 9.16 -3.76 34.57
C GLN A 812 8.76 -5.05 35.31
N ASN A 813 8.26 -4.92 36.53
CA ASN A 813 7.76 -6.03 37.34
C ASN A 813 6.22 -5.94 37.46
N GLU A 814 5.55 -6.96 36.93
CA GLU A 814 4.11 -7.17 36.95
C GLU A 814 3.80 -8.24 38.02
N LEU A 815 3.50 -7.82 39.25
CA LEU A 815 3.31 -8.70 40.40
C LEU A 815 1.82 -8.88 40.74
N ASN A 816 1.28 -10.10 40.67
CA ASN A 816 -0.06 -10.40 41.19
C ASN A 816 -0.05 -10.39 42.74
N LEU A 817 -0.84 -9.50 43.32
CA LEU A 817 -1.03 -9.32 44.77
C LEU A 817 -2.02 -10.34 45.38
N GLY A 818 -2.16 -11.52 44.77
CA GLY A 818 -3.21 -12.49 45.10
C GLY A 818 -3.36 -13.58 44.05
N LYS A 819 -4.58 -13.89 43.61
CA LYS A 819 -4.83 -14.82 42.50
C LYS A 819 -4.34 -14.22 41.17
N SER A 820 -3.83 -15.05 40.27
CA SER A 820 -3.39 -14.67 38.92
C SER A 820 -4.50 -14.88 37.86
N ASP A 821 -4.50 -14.08 36.78
CA ASP A 821 -5.24 -14.41 35.54
C ASP A 821 -4.33 -15.37 34.73
N PRO A 822 -4.83 -16.53 34.24
CA PRO A 822 -4.02 -17.44 33.42
C PRO A 822 -3.35 -16.80 32.20
N LEU A 823 -3.91 -15.70 31.68
CA LEU A 823 -3.42 -14.92 30.55
C LEU A 823 -2.51 -13.73 30.95
N TYR A 824 -2.40 -13.42 32.25
CA TYR A 824 -1.54 -12.36 32.80
C TYR A 824 -0.83 -12.85 34.09
N PRO A 825 0.22 -13.69 33.94
CA PRO A 825 1.03 -14.21 35.06
C PRO A 825 1.84 -13.11 35.76
N ASN A 826 2.59 -13.46 36.80
CA ASN A 826 3.68 -12.58 37.24
C ASN A 826 4.73 -12.51 36.14
N ARG A 827 5.25 -11.31 35.86
CA ARG A 827 6.31 -11.12 34.86
C ARG A 827 7.32 -10.09 35.33
N THR A 828 8.60 -10.47 35.42
CA THR A 828 9.69 -9.51 35.70
C THR A 828 10.57 -9.38 34.47
N THR A 829 10.40 -8.28 33.76
CA THR A 829 11.19 -7.88 32.58
C THR A 829 12.31 -6.97 33.02
N PHE A 830 13.56 -7.39 32.86
CA PHE A 830 14.70 -6.48 32.80
C PHE A 830 14.96 -6.09 31.33
N GLY A 831 15.67 -5.00 31.10
CA GLY A 831 15.89 -4.40 29.80
C GLY A 831 17.10 -3.46 29.79
N LEU A 832 17.79 -3.37 28.67
CA LEU A 832 18.93 -2.49 28.48
C LEU A 832 18.97 -2.00 27.02
N ASP A 833 18.43 -0.81 26.81
CA ASP A 833 18.41 -0.09 25.53
C ASP A 833 19.73 0.68 25.38
N TRP A 834 20.62 0.20 24.52
CA TRP A 834 21.91 0.79 24.21
C TRP A 834 21.91 1.38 22.80
N ALA A 835 21.75 2.70 22.70
CA ALA A 835 22.04 3.52 21.54
C ALA A 835 23.57 3.57 21.27
N LEU A 836 24.13 2.43 20.85
CA LEU A 836 25.52 2.20 20.42
C LEU A 836 26.10 3.31 19.55
N TYR A 837 25.25 3.90 18.69
CA TYR A 837 25.59 5.01 17.79
C TYR A 837 24.33 5.81 17.48
N PRO A 838 24.41 7.07 16.99
CA PRO A 838 23.23 7.81 16.54
C PRO A 838 22.48 7.06 15.42
N GLY A 839 21.30 6.51 15.72
CA GLY A 839 20.57 5.63 14.81
C GLY A 839 20.97 4.14 14.87
N VAL A 840 21.72 3.70 15.88
CA VAL A 840 21.97 2.27 16.15
C VAL A 840 21.66 2.00 17.62
N SER A 841 20.52 1.36 17.90
CA SER A 841 20.12 0.98 19.25
C SER A 841 19.93 -0.53 19.38
N MET A 842 20.70 -1.20 20.23
CA MET A 842 20.36 -2.53 20.75
C MET A 842 19.44 -2.40 21.96
N ARG A 843 18.66 -3.43 22.24
CA ARG A 843 17.82 -3.60 23.41
C ARG A 843 17.94 -5.06 23.85
N LEU A 844 18.59 -5.31 24.98
CA LEU A 844 18.65 -6.63 25.61
C LEU A 844 17.61 -6.67 26.73
N ALA A 845 16.54 -7.45 26.58
CA ALA A 845 15.56 -7.69 27.64
C ALA A 845 15.60 -9.13 28.16
N HIS A 846 15.08 -9.35 29.36
CA HIS A 846 14.92 -10.69 29.92
C HIS A 846 13.70 -10.76 30.85
N GLN A 847 12.75 -11.63 30.52
CA GLN A 847 11.44 -11.74 31.16
C GLN A 847 11.33 -13.06 31.95
N PHE A 848 11.27 -12.99 33.27
CA PHE A 848 10.97 -14.12 34.16
C PHE A 848 9.46 -14.28 34.37
N TYR A 849 8.92 -15.49 34.31
CA TYR A 849 7.48 -15.78 34.45
C TYR A 849 7.14 -16.65 35.66
N GLU A 850 6.21 -16.17 36.50
CA GLU A 850 5.70 -16.89 37.68
C GLU A 850 4.17 -17.07 37.56
N GLY A 851 3.71 -18.32 37.59
CA GLY A 851 2.29 -18.65 37.43
C GLY A 851 1.78 -18.54 35.98
N GLY A 852 0.47 -18.79 35.81
CA GLY A 852 -0.23 -18.75 34.52
C GLY A 852 0.28 -19.78 33.50
N LEU A 853 -0.06 -19.56 32.22
CA LEU A 853 0.28 -20.48 31.12
C LEU A 853 1.79 -20.54 30.75
N LEU A 854 2.62 -19.69 31.37
CA LEU A 854 4.07 -19.61 31.13
C LEU A 854 4.88 -19.83 32.43
N GLN A 855 4.29 -20.45 33.46
CA GLN A 855 4.91 -20.63 34.76
C GLN A 855 6.27 -21.34 34.68
N GLY A 856 7.31 -20.71 35.23
CA GLY A 856 8.68 -21.26 35.28
C GLY A 856 9.55 -20.86 34.09
N ASN A 857 8.94 -20.35 33.01
CA ASN A 857 9.69 -19.93 31.83
C ASN A 857 10.48 -18.64 32.08
N SER A 858 11.54 -18.47 31.30
CA SER A 858 12.25 -17.20 31.13
C SER A 858 12.44 -16.92 29.65
N ILE A 859 12.40 -15.65 29.24
CA ILE A 859 12.50 -15.23 27.83
C ILE A 859 13.44 -14.03 27.72
N THR A 860 14.65 -14.25 27.22
CA THR A 860 15.61 -13.20 26.83
C THR A 860 15.23 -12.64 25.47
N SER A 861 14.98 -11.34 25.30
CA SER A 861 14.94 -10.70 23.98
C SER A 861 16.24 -9.98 23.66
N LEU A 862 16.69 -10.03 22.40
CA LEU A 862 17.73 -9.11 21.89
C LEU A 862 17.21 -8.41 20.64
N ASP A 863 16.60 -7.25 20.85
CA ASP A 863 16.06 -6.33 19.85
C ASP A 863 17.18 -5.39 19.33
N THR A 864 17.81 -5.69 18.20
CA THR A 864 18.66 -4.70 17.49
C THR A 864 17.80 -3.86 16.57
N MET A 865 17.65 -2.58 16.89
CA MET A 865 16.90 -1.56 16.17
C MET A 865 17.87 -0.56 15.55
N VAL A 866 18.05 -0.64 14.23
CA VAL A 866 18.91 0.27 13.46
C VAL A 866 18.03 1.19 12.62
N GLU A 867 18.33 2.48 12.68
CA GLU A 867 17.87 3.56 11.80
C GLU A 867 19.03 4.55 11.58
N HIS A 868 20.16 4.05 11.07
CA HIS A 868 21.34 4.88 10.87
C HIS A 868 21.38 5.42 9.44
N LYS A 869 21.38 6.76 9.31
CA LYS A 869 21.58 7.49 8.06
C LYS A 869 23.08 7.69 7.83
N PHE A 870 23.74 6.65 7.31
CA PHE A 870 25.19 6.60 7.02
C PHE A 870 25.65 7.68 6.02
N SER A 871 24.73 8.14 5.17
CA SER A 871 24.88 9.23 4.21
C SER A 871 23.48 9.79 3.88
N PRO A 872 23.32 10.89 3.12
CA PRO A 872 22.01 11.31 2.60
C PRO A 872 21.24 10.15 1.95
N ASP A 873 22.00 9.31 1.23
CA ASP A 873 21.57 8.24 0.36
C ASP A 873 21.30 6.89 1.07
N THR A 874 22.00 6.59 2.17
CA THR A 874 22.07 5.26 2.79
C THR A 874 21.48 5.26 4.20
N THR A 875 20.18 4.95 4.29
CA THR A 875 19.48 4.77 5.57
C THR A 875 19.29 3.28 5.88
N VAL A 876 20.10 2.75 6.79
CA VAL A 876 19.98 1.40 7.33
C VAL A 876 18.85 1.38 8.35
N ARG A 877 17.64 1.04 7.88
CA ARG A 877 16.53 0.58 8.72
C ARG A 877 16.67 -0.91 8.95
N GLY A 878 16.38 -1.39 10.16
CA GLY A 878 16.32 -2.81 10.49
C GLY A 878 15.88 -3.06 11.92
N ARG A 879 15.06 -4.09 12.14
CA ARG A 879 14.77 -4.66 13.46
C ARG A 879 15.16 -6.13 13.46
N TYR A 880 15.64 -6.63 14.58
CA TYR A 880 16.09 -8.01 14.77
C TYR A 880 15.82 -8.39 16.21
N SER A 881 15.02 -9.41 16.50
CA SER A 881 14.58 -9.74 17.88
C SER A 881 14.79 -11.21 18.20
N ILE A 882 15.97 -11.60 18.69
CA ILE A 882 16.18 -12.98 19.20
C ILE A 882 15.27 -13.19 20.42
N LEU A 883 14.70 -14.38 20.61
CA LEU A 883 14.03 -14.79 21.85
C LEU A 883 14.58 -16.15 22.33
N GLY A 884 14.88 -16.31 23.62
CA GLY A 884 15.47 -17.56 24.15
C GLY A 884 15.38 -17.75 25.67
N GLY A 885 15.12 -18.99 26.10
CA GLY A 885 14.80 -19.35 27.49
C GLY A 885 15.63 -20.51 28.07
N ALA A 886 15.41 -20.80 29.36
CA ALA A 886 16.25 -21.68 30.16
C ALA A 886 16.12 -23.19 29.85
N ASP A 887 14.91 -23.68 29.54
CA ASP A 887 14.66 -25.09 29.18
C ASP A 887 14.89 -25.37 27.67
N GLY A 888 15.70 -24.53 27.02
CA GLY A 888 15.90 -24.48 25.57
C GLY A 888 15.13 -23.33 24.90
N MET A 889 15.36 -23.13 23.60
CA MET A 889 14.54 -22.22 22.80
C MET A 889 13.09 -22.72 22.80
N THR A 890 12.27 -22.05 23.59
CA THR A 890 10.83 -22.30 23.74
C THR A 890 10.09 -21.00 24.07
N ASP A 891 8.91 -20.71 23.55
CA ASP A 891 8.66 -20.45 22.11
C ASP A 891 7.42 -19.53 22.01
N GLN A 892 7.59 -18.21 22.04
CA GLN A 892 6.55 -17.25 21.61
C GLN A 892 7.18 -15.96 21.09
N GLY A 893 7.07 -15.72 19.79
CA GLY A 893 7.52 -14.48 19.16
C GLY A 893 7.61 -14.54 17.64
N SER A 894 8.09 -13.44 17.04
CA SER A 894 8.42 -13.33 15.61
C SER A 894 9.66 -12.47 15.39
N VAL A 895 10.66 -13.04 14.72
CA VAL A 895 11.97 -12.38 14.48
C VAL A 895 11.92 -11.54 13.19
N SER A 896 11.03 -10.54 13.13
CA SER A 896 10.78 -9.77 11.91
C SER A 896 11.89 -8.77 11.57
N LEU A 897 12.70 -9.12 10.58
CA LEU A 897 13.71 -8.25 9.95
C LEU A 897 13.22 -7.80 8.56
N ASN A 898 13.42 -6.52 8.27
CA ASN A 898 13.23 -5.92 6.95
C ASN A 898 14.24 -4.78 6.82
N HIS A 899 15.22 -4.95 5.94
CA HIS A 899 16.45 -4.18 5.95
C HIS A 899 16.90 -3.78 4.54
N GLY A 900 16.88 -2.48 4.26
CA GLY A 900 17.38 -1.90 3.01
C GLY A 900 18.82 -1.40 3.15
N ILE A 901 19.75 -1.96 2.38
CA ILE A 901 21.11 -1.45 2.19
C ILE A 901 21.17 -0.78 0.82
N ARG A 902 21.55 0.50 0.75
CA ARG A 902 21.96 1.08 -0.53
C ARG A 902 23.43 0.77 -0.78
N LEU A 903 23.69 -0.07 -1.78
CA LEU A 903 25.04 -0.53 -2.15
C LEU A 903 25.77 0.46 -3.06
N ALA A 904 25.02 1.19 -3.88
CA ALA A 904 25.49 2.24 -4.79
C ALA A 904 24.32 3.21 -5.09
N PRO A 905 24.53 4.33 -5.81
CA PRO A 905 23.44 5.05 -6.46
C PRO A 905 22.46 4.09 -7.17
N GLY A 906 21.17 4.29 -6.91
CA GLY A 906 20.05 3.45 -7.36
C GLY A 906 20.04 1.95 -7.00
N LEU A 907 21.12 1.37 -6.48
CA LEU A 907 21.26 -0.06 -6.16
C LEU A 907 20.94 -0.33 -4.68
N LYS A 908 19.90 -1.11 -4.41
CA LYS A 908 19.36 -1.39 -3.07
C LYS A 908 19.23 -2.90 -2.86
N LEU A 909 19.72 -3.41 -1.74
CA LEU A 909 19.59 -4.81 -1.28
C LEU A 909 18.58 -4.83 -0.13
N SER A 910 17.48 -5.56 -0.29
CA SER A 910 16.47 -5.81 0.74
C SER A 910 16.69 -7.20 1.38
N LEU A 911 16.98 -7.26 2.67
CA LEU A 911 17.04 -8.50 3.44
C LEU A 911 15.86 -8.58 4.42
N GLY A 912 15.40 -9.80 4.71
CA GLY A 912 14.34 -10.05 5.67
C GLY A 912 14.31 -11.45 6.25
N TYR A 913 13.69 -11.58 7.42
CA TYR A 913 13.52 -12.82 8.17
C TYR A 913 12.23 -12.70 9.01
N GLU A 914 11.52 -13.80 9.28
CA GLU A 914 10.48 -13.89 10.33
C GLU A 914 10.44 -15.35 10.82
N HIS A 915 10.89 -15.63 12.05
CA HIS A 915 10.72 -16.94 12.69
C HIS A 915 9.61 -16.90 13.73
N ILE A 916 8.53 -17.65 13.49
CA ILE A 916 7.44 -17.84 14.45
C ILE A 916 7.75 -19.10 15.27
N PHE A 917 7.99 -18.92 16.56
CA PHE A 917 8.55 -19.97 17.43
C PHE A 917 7.62 -21.16 17.72
N LYS A 918 6.32 -20.92 17.94
CA LYS A 918 5.30 -21.97 18.13
C LYS A 918 3.97 -21.58 17.51
N ASP A 919 3.20 -22.62 17.20
CA ASP A 919 1.80 -22.55 16.81
C ASP A 919 0.96 -21.76 17.82
N ILE A 920 0.35 -20.66 17.38
CA ILE A 920 -0.53 -19.82 18.20
C ILE A 920 -1.99 -20.24 17.97
N PHE A 921 -2.29 -21.47 18.38
CA PHE A 921 -3.64 -22.02 18.48
C PHE A 921 -4.15 -21.99 19.93
N GLY A 922 -5.47 -22.08 20.10
CA GLY A 922 -6.12 -22.16 21.40
C GLY A 922 -7.12 -21.06 21.69
N ASP A 923 -7.78 -21.18 22.84
CA ASP A 923 -8.87 -20.32 23.27
C ASP A 923 -8.50 -18.83 23.36
N SER A 924 -9.43 -18.00 22.90
CA SER A 924 -9.46 -16.55 23.11
C SER A 924 -10.74 -16.16 23.87
N ALA A 925 -10.88 -14.87 24.21
CA ALA A 925 -12.12 -14.35 24.77
C ALA A 925 -13.33 -14.46 23.81
N THR A 926 -13.09 -14.72 22.51
CA THR A 926 -14.10 -14.87 21.46
C THR A 926 -14.16 -16.29 20.88
N GLY A 927 -13.71 -17.30 21.63
CA GLY A 927 -13.69 -18.71 21.21
C GLY A 927 -12.32 -19.23 20.76
N ILE A 928 -12.28 -20.48 20.28
CA ILE A 928 -11.05 -21.16 19.85
C ILE A 928 -10.41 -20.53 18.60
N ARG A 929 -9.08 -20.51 18.59
CA ARG A 929 -8.27 -20.29 17.38
C ARG A 929 -7.71 -21.60 16.87
N PHE A 930 -7.91 -21.87 15.59
CA PHE A 930 -7.52 -23.11 14.91
C PHE A 930 -6.90 -22.82 13.55
N ALA A 931 -6.26 -23.83 12.96
CA ALA A 931 -5.70 -23.77 11.62
C ALA A 931 -6.81 -23.85 10.57
N GLN A 932 -6.82 -22.93 9.60
CA GLN A 932 -7.73 -22.95 8.45
C GLN A 932 -7.17 -22.08 7.31
N PRO A 933 -7.35 -22.44 6.01
CA PRO A 933 -6.82 -21.67 4.89
C PRO A 933 -7.30 -20.22 4.82
N TYR A 934 -8.54 -20.02 5.24
CA TYR A 934 -9.29 -18.77 5.26
C TYR A 934 -10.40 -18.89 6.33
N ALA A 935 -10.81 -17.76 6.90
CA ALA A 935 -11.99 -17.64 7.75
C ALA A 935 -13.03 -16.75 7.06
N VAL A 936 -14.26 -17.26 6.93
CA VAL A 936 -15.32 -16.64 6.13
C VAL A 936 -16.17 -15.66 6.95
N GLY A 937 -16.69 -14.62 6.28
CA GLY A 937 -17.52 -13.60 6.91
C GLY A 937 -16.77 -12.87 8.04
N GLN A 938 -17.38 -12.81 9.21
CA GLN A 938 -16.91 -12.00 10.35
C GLN A 938 -16.08 -12.79 11.38
N THR A 939 -15.31 -13.79 10.93
CA THR A 939 -14.67 -14.78 11.82
C THR A 939 -13.14 -14.77 11.82
N ALA A 940 -12.53 -13.67 11.37
CA ALA A 940 -11.07 -13.46 11.31
C ALA A 940 -10.33 -13.71 12.65
N SER A 941 -11.04 -13.55 13.77
CA SER A 941 -10.59 -13.81 15.14
C SER A 941 -10.30 -15.29 15.44
N SER A 942 -10.87 -16.23 14.68
CA SER A 942 -10.69 -17.68 14.84
C SER A 942 -9.45 -18.25 14.11
N LEU A 943 -8.79 -17.43 13.29
CA LEU A 943 -7.55 -17.80 12.63
C LEU A 943 -6.41 -17.90 13.65
N GLY A 944 -5.74 -19.04 13.71
CA GLY A 944 -4.43 -19.18 14.37
C GLY A 944 -3.25 -18.81 13.47
N LEU A 945 -2.04 -19.09 13.97
CA LEU A 945 -0.75 -18.89 13.30
C LEU A 945 0.09 -20.16 13.47
N PHE A 946 0.77 -20.62 12.43
CA PHE A 946 1.72 -21.74 12.50
C PHE A 946 3.14 -21.26 12.83
N ALA A 947 3.90 -22.11 13.52
CA ALA A 947 5.33 -21.98 13.67
C ALA A 947 6.05 -22.05 12.31
N GLY A 948 7.22 -21.43 12.19
CA GLY A 948 8.08 -21.57 11.03
C GLY A 948 8.93 -20.34 10.73
N ASP A 949 10.07 -20.61 10.09
CA ASP A 949 11.00 -19.62 9.57
C ASP A 949 10.54 -19.09 8.21
N VAL A 950 10.80 -17.81 7.97
CA VAL A 950 10.66 -17.13 6.69
C VAL A 950 11.94 -16.35 6.42
N TYR A 951 12.45 -16.41 5.20
CA TYR A 951 13.62 -15.71 4.71
C TYR A 951 13.21 -14.89 3.49
N SER A 952 13.77 -13.69 3.33
CA SER A 952 13.58 -12.83 2.16
C SER A 952 14.89 -12.16 1.77
N ILE A 953 15.25 -12.23 0.49
CA ILE A 953 16.44 -11.61 -0.08
C ILE A 953 16.04 -10.99 -1.42
N GLY A 954 16.27 -9.70 -1.61
CA GLY A 954 15.99 -9.02 -2.86
C GLY A 954 16.98 -7.92 -3.19
N LEU A 955 17.04 -7.53 -4.45
CA LEU A 955 17.99 -6.59 -5.00
C LEU A 955 17.27 -5.76 -6.06
N ASP A 956 17.27 -4.44 -5.94
CA ASP A 956 16.64 -3.48 -6.86
C ASP A 956 17.72 -2.54 -7.43
N TYR A 957 17.70 -2.25 -8.72
CA TYR A 957 18.57 -1.27 -9.40
C TYR A 957 17.72 -0.27 -10.18
N THR A 958 17.91 1.02 -9.89
CA THR A 958 17.05 2.11 -10.38
C THR A 958 17.82 3.37 -10.81
N ASP A 959 19.16 3.33 -10.86
CA ASP A 959 19.99 4.53 -11.04
C ASP A 959 19.90 5.12 -12.45
N ASN A 960 19.83 4.24 -13.44
CA ASN A 960 19.75 4.62 -14.84
C ASN A 960 18.28 4.70 -15.27
N PRO A 961 17.75 5.86 -15.70
CA PRO A 961 16.38 5.95 -16.20
C PRO A 961 16.15 5.09 -17.46
N ASN A 962 17.23 4.72 -18.17
CA ASN A 962 17.20 3.81 -19.32
C ASN A 962 17.44 2.33 -18.96
N PHE A 963 17.71 1.96 -17.70
CA PHE A 963 17.84 0.55 -17.30
C PHE A 963 17.51 0.35 -15.80
N GLN A 964 16.46 -0.42 -15.54
CA GLN A 964 16.02 -0.80 -14.20
C GLN A 964 15.95 -2.32 -14.07
N ALA A 965 16.27 -2.85 -12.90
CA ALA A 965 16.17 -4.28 -12.60
C ALA A 965 15.73 -4.53 -11.16
N ASN A 966 15.14 -5.69 -10.90
CA ASN A 966 14.91 -6.21 -9.56
C ASN A 966 14.95 -7.73 -9.51
N ALA A 967 15.21 -8.28 -8.33
CA ALA A 967 15.07 -9.70 -8.01
C ALA A 967 14.63 -9.85 -6.55
N ARG A 968 13.86 -10.90 -6.23
CA ARG A 968 13.56 -11.32 -4.86
C ARG A 968 13.33 -12.82 -4.77
N LEU A 969 14.00 -13.45 -3.81
CA LEU A 969 13.82 -14.82 -3.36
C LEU A 969 13.21 -14.75 -1.95
N GLU A 970 12.14 -15.52 -1.72
CA GLU A 970 11.55 -15.70 -0.40
C GLU A 970 11.35 -17.20 -0.14
N HIS A 971 11.60 -17.65 1.07
CA HIS A 971 11.45 -19.06 1.45
C HIS A 971 10.84 -19.16 2.85
N ARG A 972 9.84 -20.02 3.03
CA ARG A 972 9.27 -20.39 4.33
C ARG A 972 9.46 -21.88 4.57
N SER A 973 9.78 -22.24 5.81
CA SER A 973 9.79 -23.62 6.30
C SER A 973 9.09 -23.70 7.66
N GLY A 974 8.00 -24.46 7.74
CA GLY A 974 7.18 -24.61 8.95
C GLY A 974 6.49 -25.98 9.02
N SER A 975 5.73 -26.21 10.09
CA SER A 975 5.00 -27.47 10.32
C SER A 975 3.85 -27.68 9.31
N GLU A 976 3.36 -26.60 8.71
CA GLU A 976 2.39 -26.61 7.61
C GLU A 976 3.02 -26.85 6.23
N GLY A 977 4.36 -26.92 6.13
CA GLY A 977 5.10 -27.23 4.91
C GLY A 977 6.10 -26.15 4.49
N ASN A 978 6.83 -26.43 3.40
CA ASN A 978 7.81 -25.52 2.83
C ASN A 978 7.25 -24.78 1.61
N HIS A 979 7.53 -23.49 1.49
CA HIS A 979 7.03 -22.62 0.42
C HIS A 979 8.19 -21.75 -0.11
N THR A 980 8.25 -21.52 -1.43
CA THR A 980 9.28 -20.64 -2.03
C THR A 980 8.66 -19.72 -3.07
N VAL A 981 8.98 -18.43 -2.98
CA VAL A 981 8.66 -17.40 -3.98
C VAL A 981 9.95 -16.98 -4.66
N ILE A 982 9.93 -16.87 -5.98
CA ILE A 982 11.01 -16.27 -6.77
C ILE A 982 10.38 -15.20 -7.65
N SER A 983 11.02 -14.05 -7.77
CA SER A 983 10.68 -13.02 -8.75
C SER A 983 11.95 -12.34 -9.26
N ALA A 984 11.96 -11.97 -10.53
CA ALA A 984 13.00 -11.14 -11.12
C ALA A 984 12.41 -10.35 -12.30
N ALA A 985 12.87 -9.12 -12.49
CA ALA A 985 12.55 -8.34 -13.68
C ALA A 985 13.73 -7.45 -14.08
N ALA A 986 13.85 -7.16 -15.37
CA ALA A 986 14.79 -6.19 -15.91
C ALA A 986 14.16 -5.50 -17.12
N SER A 987 14.38 -4.21 -17.30
CA SER A 987 13.85 -3.43 -18.42
C SER A 987 14.78 -2.27 -18.77
N GLY A 988 14.95 -1.98 -20.07
CA GLY A 988 15.79 -0.85 -20.48
C GLY A 988 16.02 -0.69 -21.98
N LYS A 989 16.59 0.45 -22.36
CA LYS A 989 17.00 0.79 -23.73
C LYS A 989 18.37 0.19 -24.04
N LEU A 990 18.39 -0.79 -24.94
CA LEU A 990 19.61 -1.37 -25.52
C LEU A 990 20.24 -0.42 -26.55
N SER A 991 19.43 0.43 -27.18
CA SER A 991 19.85 1.58 -27.97
C SER A 991 18.75 2.65 -27.93
N PRO A 992 18.95 3.88 -28.47
CA PRO A 992 17.88 4.89 -28.55
C PRO A 992 16.61 4.40 -29.24
N ALA A 993 16.72 3.43 -30.15
CA ALA A 993 15.63 2.85 -30.93
C ALA A 993 15.18 1.44 -30.48
N LEU A 994 15.99 0.73 -29.69
CA LEU A 994 15.72 -0.66 -29.26
C LEU A 994 15.61 -0.75 -27.75
N THR A 995 14.47 -1.21 -27.26
CA THR A 995 14.18 -1.38 -25.85
C THR A 995 13.87 -2.86 -25.58
N ALA A 996 14.22 -3.37 -24.40
CA ALA A 996 14.05 -4.77 -24.01
C ALA A 996 13.60 -4.91 -22.55
N ALA A 997 12.81 -5.94 -22.23
CA ALA A 997 12.50 -6.30 -20.85
C ALA A 997 12.21 -7.79 -20.66
N VAL A 998 12.41 -8.26 -19.42
CA VAL A 998 12.21 -9.64 -18.96
C VAL A 998 11.54 -9.58 -17.59
N ARG A 999 10.62 -10.51 -17.31
CA ARG A 999 10.05 -10.77 -15.98
C ARG A 999 9.92 -12.27 -15.76
N TYR A 1000 10.49 -12.80 -14.68
CA TYR A 1000 10.26 -14.16 -14.18
C TYR A 1000 9.58 -14.11 -12.82
N GLN A 1001 8.67 -15.06 -12.55
CA GLN A 1001 8.08 -15.25 -11.24
C GLN A 1001 7.67 -16.71 -11.02
N GLN A 1002 7.80 -17.20 -9.79
CA GLN A 1002 7.35 -18.51 -9.34
C GLN A 1002 6.84 -18.42 -7.90
N ALA A 1003 5.75 -19.10 -7.56
CA ALA A 1003 5.32 -19.30 -6.18
C ALA A 1003 4.41 -20.54 -6.03
N GLY A 1004 4.43 -21.15 -4.85
CA GLY A 1004 3.44 -22.15 -4.41
C GLY A 1004 2.21 -21.51 -3.74
N GLY A 1005 1.36 -22.32 -3.11
CA GLY A 1005 0.26 -21.85 -2.26
C GLY A 1005 0.73 -21.40 -0.88
N ALA A 1006 0.21 -20.27 -0.38
CA ALA A 1006 0.66 -19.62 0.85
C ALA A 1006 -0.26 -19.82 2.07
N ASN A 1007 -1.48 -20.33 1.87
CA ASN A 1007 -2.46 -20.55 2.94
C ASN A 1007 -2.07 -21.71 3.87
N GLN A 1008 -2.54 -21.62 5.11
CA GLN A 1008 -2.54 -22.74 6.05
C GLN A 1008 -3.30 -23.95 5.49
N LEU A 1009 -2.85 -25.16 5.82
CA LEU A 1009 -3.46 -26.46 5.47
C LEU A 1009 -3.61 -26.79 3.97
N LEU A 1010 -3.35 -25.88 3.01
CA LEU A 1010 -3.41 -26.16 1.57
C LEU A 1010 -2.10 -26.77 1.03
N GLN A 1011 -1.79 -27.97 1.52
CA GLN A 1011 -0.67 -28.79 1.03
C GLN A 1011 -1.01 -29.50 -0.30
N GLY A 1012 0.01 -29.95 -1.05
CA GLY A 1012 -0.19 -30.71 -2.30
C GLY A 1012 -0.53 -29.87 -3.54
N LEU A 1013 -0.48 -28.55 -3.44
CA LEU A 1013 -0.59 -27.64 -4.59
C LEU A 1013 0.78 -27.47 -5.26
N GLY A 1014 0.83 -27.66 -6.58
CA GLY A 1014 2.06 -27.44 -7.36
C GLY A 1014 2.44 -25.96 -7.49
N ASN A 1015 3.70 -25.69 -7.82
CA ASN A 1015 4.17 -24.33 -8.10
C ASN A 1015 3.51 -23.76 -9.37
N THR A 1016 3.16 -22.48 -9.32
CA THR A 1016 2.81 -21.68 -10.50
C THR A 1016 4.06 -20.91 -10.95
N ALA A 1017 4.34 -20.85 -12.25
CA ALA A 1017 5.48 -20.11 -12.80
C ALA A 1017 5.09 -19.27 -14.03
N ASN A 1018 5.73 -18.10 -14.20
CA ASN A 1018 5.54 -17.23 -15.35
C ASN A 1018 6.89 -16.60 -15.76
N LEU A 1019 7.24 -16.69 -17.04
CA LEU A 1019 8.36 -15.97 -17.66
C LEU A 1019 7.82 -15.15 -18.82
N ARG A 1020 8.15 -13.87 -18.89
CA ARG A 1020 7.81 -12.95 -19.97
C ARG A 1020 9.09 -12.30 -20.48
N VAL A 1021 9.22 -12.20 -21.79
CA VAL A 1021 10.31 -11.50 -22.50
C VAL A 1021 9.66 -10.61 -23.57
N GLY A 1022 10.10 -9.36 -23.68
CA GLY A 1022 9.61 -8.40 -24.66
C GLY A 1022 10.74 -7.57 -25.26
N LEU A 1023 10.66 -7.32 -26.56
CA LEU A 1023 11.55 -6.41 -27.30
C LEU A 1023 10.72 -5.44 -28.13
N ALA A 1024 11.17 -4.19 -28.25
CA ALA A 1024 10.52 -3.18 -29.07
C ALA A 1024 11.53 -2.32 -29.82
N TYR A 1025 11.26 -2.13 -31.11
CA TYR A 1025 12.00 -1.27 -32.02
C TYR A 1025 11.12 -0.10 -32.48
N ARG A 1026 11.62 1.13 -32.29
CA ARG A 1026 11.00 2.40 -32.70
C ARG A 1026 12.10 3.45 -32.85
N ASP A 1027 12.44 3.86 -34.07
CA ASP A 1027 13.48 4.89 -34.29
C ASP A 1027 12.96 6.29 -33.86
N PRO A 1028 13.61 6.98 -32.90
CA PRO A 1028 13.18 8.30 -32.45
C PRO A 1028 13.31 9.40 -33.52
N ASN A 1029 13.99 9.14 -34.65
CA ASN A 1029 14.18 10.08 -35.75
C ASN A 1029 13.25 9.81 -36.94
N ASP A 1030 12.70 8.59 -37.05
CA ASP A 1030 12.01 8.13 -38.27
C ASP A 1030 10.93 7.07 -37.99
N ASP A 1031 9.65 7.48 -37.95
CA ASP A 1031 8.51 6.60 -37.64
C ASP A 1031 8.13 5.62 -38.78
N LYS A 1032 9.02 5.43 -39.78
CA LYS A 1032 8.79 4.52 -40.91
C LYS A 1032 8.69 3.07 -40.51
N PHE A 1033 9.39 2.60 -39.47
CA PHE A 1033 9.39 1.20 -39.07
C PHE A 1033 9.32 1.03 -37.56
N ASN A 1034 8.34 0.25 -37.10
CA ASN A 1034 8.18 -0.14 -35.71
C ASN A 1034 7.93 -1.64 -35.62
N ALA A 1035 8.49 -2.31 -34.62
CA ALA A 1035 8.29 -3.73 -34.38
C ALA A 1035 8.29 -4.08 -32.89
N LEU A 1036 7.48 -5.08 -32.53
CA LEU A 1036 7.27 -5.58 -31.18
C LEU A 1036 7.39 -7.10 -31.20
N LEU A 1037 8.15 -7.67 -30.27
CA LEU A 1037 8.30 -9.12 -30.10
C LEU A 1037 7.99 -9.48 -28.65
N GLY A 1038 7.27 -10.59 -28.46
CA GLY A 1038 6.89 -11.12 -27.15
C GLY A 1038 7.08 -12.62 -27.06
N TYR A 1039 7.52 -13.08 -25.89
CA TYR A 1039 7.48 -14.49 -25.51
C TYR A 1039 6.99 -14.60 -24.06
N GLU A 1040 6.02 -15.47 -23.82
CA GLU A 1040 5.53 -15.83 -22.49
C GLU A 1040 5.55 -17.36 -22.31
N TYR A 1041 6.08 -17.81 -21.18
CA TYR A 1041 5.90 -19.16 -20.65
C TYR A 1041 5.07 -19.07 -19.38
N ARG A 1042 4.06 -19.92 -19.25
CA ARG A 1042 3.18 -19.97 -18.07
C ARG A 1042 2.89 -21.41 -17.67
N GLN A 1043 3.20 -21.75 -16.43
CA GLN A 1043 2.90 -23.03 -15.80
C GLN A 1043 1.87 -22.81 -14.69
N ASN A 1044 0.74 -23.51 -14.76
CA ASN A 1044 -0.26 -23.63 -13.71
C ASN A 1044 -0.31 -25.08 -13.19
N PRO A 1045 -0.44 -25.30 -11.87
CA PRO A 1045 -0.50 -26.64 -11.29
C PRO A 1045 -1.76 -27.40 -11.71
N ALA A 1046 -1.70 -28.74 -11.69
CA ALA A 1046 -2.85 -29.59 -11.98
C ALA A 1046 -3.88 -29.63 -10.85
N THR A 1047 -3.42 -29.59 -9.60
CA THR A 1047 -4.30 -29.44 -8.43
C THR A 1047 -4.56 -27.96 -8.15
N THR A 1048 -5.85 -27.60 -8.07
CA THR A 1048 -6.34 -26.39 -7.39
C THR A 1048 -7.02 -26.81 -6.08
N PRO A 1049 -7.25 -25.90 -5.10
CA PRO A 1049 -7.72 -26.30 -3.77
C PRO A 1049 -9.03 -27.10 -3.82
N ASP A 1050 -9.98 -26.64 -4.64
CA ASP A 1050 -11.26 -27.27 -4.93
C ASP A 1050 -11.16 -28.68 -5.55
N THR A 1051 -10.08 -29.00 -6.25
CA THR A 1051 -9.87 -30.33 -6.86
C THR A 1051 -8.91 -31.23 -6.07
N LEU A 1052 -8.27 -30.71 -5.00
CA LEU A 1052 -7.28 -31.42 -4.20
C LEU A 1052 -7.78 -32.76 -3.64
N LEU A 1053 -9.07 -32.83 -3.25
CA LEU A 1053 -9.73 -34.06 -2.79
C LEU A 1053 -9.91 -35.13 -3.87
N ALA A 1054 -9.93 -34.74 -5.14
CA ALA A 1054 -10.18 -35.63 -6.27
C ALA A 1054 -8.89 -36.20 -6.91
N GLY A 1055 -7.70 -35.78 -6.44
CA GLY A 1055 -6.42 -36.21 -6.99
C GLY A 1055 -6.23 -35.90 -8.48
N SER A 1056 -7.01 -34.96 -9.02
CA SER A 1056 -7.17 -34.68 -10.45
C SER A 1056 -7.48 -33.21 -10.67
N GLY A 1057 -7.34 -32.72 -11.91
CA GLY A 1057 -7.52 -31.31 -12.23
C GLY A 1057 -6.64 -30.85 -13.39
N ASN A 1058 -6.95 -29.66 -13.92
CA ASN A 1058 -6.50 -29.22 -15.23
C ASN A 1058 -5.23 -28.37 -15.15
N GLY A 1059 -4.07 -29.03 -15.12
CA GLY A 1059 -2.76 -28.39 -15.20
C GLY A 1059 -2.50 -27.87 -16.61
N SER A 1060 -1.73 -26.79 -16.73
CA SER A 1060 -1.40 -26.20 -18.04
C SER A 1060 0.01 -25.65 -18.10
N ILE A 1061 0.70 -25.95 -19.20
CA ILE A 1061 1.98 -25.36 -19.59
C ILE A 1061 1.76 -24.70 -20.95
N ASP A 1062 1.72 -23.36 -20.94
CA ASP A 1062 1.62 -22.53 -22.13
C ASP A 1062 3.00 -21.98 -22.52
N HIS A 1063 3.31 -22.06 -23.81
CA HIS A 1063 4.32 -21.25 -24.48
C HIS A 1063 3.60 -20.37 -25.50
N ILE A 1064 3.73 -19.05 -25.38
CA ILE A 1064 3.10 -18.05 -26.27
C ILE A 1064 4.21 -17.20 -26.87
N PHE A 1065 4.24 -17.09 -28.20
CA PHE A 1065 5.10 -16.18 -28.94
C PHE A 1065 4.24 -15.19 -29.73
N SER A 1066 4.67 -13.94 -29.81
CA SER A 1066 4.07 -12.92 -30.67
C SER A 1066 5.13 -12.06 -31.36
N ALA A 1067 4.82 -11.67 -32.59
CA ALA A 1067 5.58 -10.72 -33.37
C ALA A 1067 4.61 -9.78 -34.10
N GLU A 1068 4.85 -8.48 -34.03
CA GLU A 1068 4.00 -7.46 -34.65
C GLU A 1068 4.89 -6.36 -35.23
N ALA A 1069 4.60 -5.89 -36.44
CA ALA A 1069 5.38 -4.86 -37.09
C ALA A 1069 4.53 -3.99 -38.03
N ILE A 1070 4.91 -2.72 -38.14
CA ILE A 1070 4.36 -1.77 -39.11
C ILE A 1070 5.49 -1.07 -39.85
N TYR A 1071 5.37 -1.01 -41.18
CA TYR A 1071 6.30 -0.36 -42.08
C TYR A 1071 5.55 0.61 -43.01
N ALA A 1072 5.75 1.90 -42.82
CA ALA A 1072 5.12 2.99 -43.56
C ALA A 1072 6.18 3.86 -44.26
N PRO A 1073 6.83 3.38 -45.35
CA PRO A 1073 8.01 4.03 -45.93
C PRO A 1073 7.76 5.44 -46.49
N ASN A 1074 6.50 5.75 -46.81
CA ASN A 1074 6.01 7.07 -47.18
C ASN A 1074 4.48 7.10 -46.98
N TRP A 1075 3.87 8.29 -47.13
CA TRP A 1075 2.42 8.49 -46.93
C TRP A 1075 1.51 7.64 -47.84
N GLN A 1076 2.05 7.01 -48.90
CA GLN A 1076 1.26 6.16 -49.79
C GLN A 1076 1.20 4.70 -49.35
N TRP A 1077 2.18 4.18 -48.62
CA TRP A 1077 2.27 2.76 -48.29
C TRP A 1077 2.25 2.54 -46.78
N GLU A 1078 1.37 1.65 -46.33
CA GLU A 1078 1.31 1.14 -44.97
C GLU A 1078 1.26 -0.39 -45.04
N LEU A 1079 2.26 -1.04 -44.46
CA LEU A 1079 2.40 -2.49 -44.40
C LEU A 1079 2.37 -2.90 -42.92
N TYR A 1080 1.39 -3.70 -42.53
CA TYR A 1080 1.23 -4.20 -41.16
C TYR A 1080 1.25 -5.72 -41.14
N GLY A 1081 1.93 -6.32 -40.18
CA GLY A 1081 1.99 -7.75 -40.01
C GLY A 1081 1.98 -8.14 -38.54
N LYS A 1082 1.22 -9.19 -38.22
CA LYS A 1082 1.16 -9.80 -36.89
C LYS A 1082 1.17 -11.32 -37.02
N TYR A 1083 1.97 -11.97 -36.18
CA TYR A 1083 2.01 -13.41 -36.02
C TYR A 1083 1.98 -13.74 -34.53
N ALA A 1084 1.16 -14.71 -34.14
CA ALA A 1084 1.13 -15.25 -32.80
C ALA A 1084 1.07 -16.79 -32.87
N PHE A 1085 1.72 -17.42 -31.91
CA PHE A 1085 1.78 -18.87 -31.76
C PHE A 1085 1.61 -19.22 -30.29
N ARG A 1086 0.68 -20.11 -29.98
CA ARG A 1086 0.55 -20.72 -28.65
C ARG A 1086 0.73 -22.23 -28.79
N SER A 1087 1.62 -22.81 -28.00
CA SER A 1087 1.63 -24.24 -27.70
C SER A 1087 1.16 -24.43 -26.26
N SER A 1088 0.20 -25.31 -26.05
CA SER A 1088 -0.39 -25.60 -24.73
C SER A 1088 -0.37 -27.11 -24.51
N SER A 1089 0.33 -27.53 -23.46
CA SER A 1089 0.21 -28.88 -22.88
C SER A 1089 -0.74 -28.79 -21.69
N THR A 1090 -1.79 -29.61 -21.67
CA THR A 1090 -2.84 -29.60 -20.65
C THR A 1090 -3.03 -30.99 -20.06
N SER A 1091 -2.72 -31.17 -18.79
CA SER A 1091 -2.89 -32.43 -18.06
C SER A 1091 -4.17 -32.37 -17.23
N LEU A 1092 -5.08 -33.34 -17.39
CA LEU A 1092 -6.34 -33.42 -16.62
C LEU A 1092 -6.23 -34.41 -15.44
N SER A 1093 -5.25 -35.31 -15.51
CA SER A 1093 -4.78 -36.21 -14.47
C SER A 1093 -3.31 -36.55 -14.73
N GLU A 1094 -2.65 -37.27 -13.82
CA GLU A 1094 -1.23 -37.66 -13.98
C GLU A 1094 -0.98 -38.45 -15.28
N ASP A 1095 -1.90 -39.34 -15.66
CA ASP A 1095 -1.80 -40.18 -16.87
C ASP A 1095 -2.37 -39.54 -18.15
N PHE A 1096 -3.11 -38.43 -18.07
CA PHE A 1096 -3.82 -37.84 -19.22
C PHE A 1096 -3.36 -36.42 -19.53
N THR A 1097 -2.44 -36.31 -20.50
CA THR A 1097 -1.94 -35.03 -21.02
C THR A 1097 -2.26 -34.85 -22.50
N ASN A 1098 -2.99 -33.78 -22.81
CA ASN A 1098 -3.32 -33.35 -24.17
C ASN A 1098 -2.35 -32.26 -24.64
N HIS A 1099 -2.03 -32.23 -25.93
CA HIS A 1099 -1.19 -31.21 -26.55
C HIS A 1099 -1.96 -30.49 -27.66
N SER A 1100 -1.78 -29.18 -27.76
CA SER A 1100 -2.41 -28.35 -28.79
C SER A 1100 -1.51 -27.20 -29.18
N SER A 1101 -1.56 -26.81 -30.45
CA SER A 1101 -0.94 -25.60 -30.97
C SER A 1101 -1.95 -24.76 -31.73
N ILE A 1102 -1.79 -23.44 -31.63
CA ILE A 1102 -2.65 -22.45 -32.26
C ILE A 1102 -1.75 -21.41 -32.91
N HIS A 1103 -1.85 -21.29 -34.23
CA HIS A 1103 -1.15 -20.31 -35.04
C HIS A 1103 -2.14 -19.26 -35.52
N LEU A 1104 -1.83 -17.98 -35.32
CA LEU A 1104 -2.60 -16.85 -35.83
C LEU A 1104 -1.67 -15.95 -36.64
N ALA A 1105 -2.04 -15.64 -37.88
CA ALA A 1105 -1.34 -14.65 -38.70
C ALA A 1105 -2.31 -13.62 -39.28
N GLN A 1106 -1.84 -12.38 -39.40
CA GLN A 1106 -2.52 -11.27 -40.07
C GLN A 1106 -1.49 -10.47 -40.85
N LEU A 1107 -1.80 -10.16 -42.10
CA LEU A 1107 -1.00 -9.28 -42.97
C LEU A 1107 -1.95 -8.28 -43.63
N ARG A 1108 -1.63 -6.99 -43.54
CA ARG A 1108 -2.37 -5.91 -44.20
C ARG A 1108 -1.42 -5.04 -45.01
N THR A 1109 -1.87 -4.68 -46.21
CA THR A 1109 -1.25 -3.67 -47.07
C THR A 1109 -2.30 -2.63 -47.40
N THR A 1110 -2.06 -1.36 -47.04
CA THR A 1110 -2.87 -0.21 -47.47
C THR A 1110 -2.05 0.64 -48.44
N TYR A 1111 -2.61 0.97 -49.60
CA TYR A 1111 -2.00 1.86 -50.59
C TYR A 1111 -2.90 3.07 -50.90
N GLN A 1112 -2.38 4.29 -50.70
CA GLN A 1112 -3.07 5.53 -51.07
C GLN A 1112 -2.78 5.86 -52.55
N LEU A 1113 -3.78 5.63 -53.39
CA LEU A 1113 -3.78 6.04 -54.80
C LEU A 1113 -3.83 7.57 -54.97
N GLY A 1114 -4.30 8.28 -53.93
CA GLY A 1114 -4.26 9.73 -53.79
C GLY A 1114 -5.03 10.17 -52.54
N TYR A 1115 -5.09 11.49 -52.27
CA TYR A 1115 -5.68 12.07 -51.05
C TYR A 1115 -7.16 11.77 -50.75
N ARG A 1116 -7.84 10.96 -51.56
CA ARG A 1116 -9.23 10.51 -51.37
C ARG A 1116 -9.46 9.04 -51.72
N THR A 1117 -8.44 8.27 -52.06
CA THR A 1117 -8.63 6.93 -52.63
C THR A 1117 -7.58 5.98 -52.10
N ASP A 1118 -8.04 4.98 -51.36
CA ASP A 1118 -7.21 3.95 -50.76
C ASP A 1118 -7.56 2.57 -51.33
N LEU A 1119 -6.58 1.67 -51.33
CA LEU A 1119 -6.75 0.26 -51.64
C LEU A 1119 -6.14 -0.57 -50.52
N ALA A 1120 -6.96 -1.39 -49.86
CA ALA A 1120 -6.54 -2.31 -48.82
C ALA A 1120 -6.58 -3.76 -49.32
N LEU A 1121 -5.51 -4.50 -49.03
CA LEU A 1121 -5.43 -5.94 -49.12
C LEU A 1121 -5.13 -6.47 -47.73
N GLU A 1122 -5.95 -7.36 -47.19
CA GLU A 1122 -5.73 -7.96 -45.87
C GLU A 1122 -5.95 -9.47 -45.91
N GLY A 1123 -5.00 -10.24 -45.36
CA GLY A 1123 -5.06 -11.68 -45.19
C GLY A 1123 -4.96 -12.06 -43.72
N ARG A 1124 -5.73 -13.08 -43.30
CA ARG A 1124 -5.73 -13.66 -41.95
C ARG A 1124 -5.75 -15.18 -42.03
N TRP A 1125 -5.10 -15.82 -41.06
CA TRP A 1125 -5.02 -17.26 -40.95
C TRP A 1125 -5.08 -17.70 -39.48
N LEU A 1126 -5.86 -18.73 -39.19
CA LEU A 1126 -5.93 -19.43 -37.91
C LEU A 1126 -5.73 -20.94 -38.17
N GLY A 1127 -4.64 -21.51 -37.66
CA GLY A 1127 -4.34 -22.94 -37.77
C GLY A 1127 -4.30 -23.61 -36.40
N GLN A 1128 -4.93 -24.78 -36.28
CA GLN A 1128 -4.89 -25.64 -35.09
C GLN A 1128 -4.58 -27.10 -35.52
N PRO A 1129 -3.29 -27.45 -35.72
CA PRO A 1129 -2.88 -28.68 -36.38
C PRO A 1129 -3.39 -29.98 -35.74
N GLU A 1130 -3.44 -30.06 -34.41
CA GLU A 1130 -3.83 -31.27 -33.67
C GLU A 1130 -5.34 -31.53 -33.74
N GLN A 1131 -6.13 -30.45 -33.85
CA GLN A 1131 -7.57 -30.50 -34.12
C GLN A 1131 -7.85 -30.78 -35.61
N GLY A 1132 -6.86 -30.64 -36.50
CA GLY A 1132 -7.06 -30.66 -37.94
C GLY A 1132 -7.86 -29.48 -38.47
N PHE A 1133 -7.90 -28.36 -37.73
CA PHE A 1133 -8.66 -27.16 -38.08
C PHE A 1133 -7.75 -26.12 -38.74
N ASN A 1134 -8.20 -25.52 -39.84
CA ASN A 1134 -7.44 -24.52 -40.57
C ASN A 1134 -8.38 -23.53 -41.27
N GLU A 1135 -8.45 -22.28 -40.81
CA GLU A 1135 -9.27 -21.21 -41.37
C GLU A 1135 -8.42 -20.07 -41.95
N PHE A 1136 -8.75 -19.66 -43.16
CA PHE A 1136 -8.11 -18.59 -43.91
C PHE A 1136 -9.15 -17.59 -44.40
N GLY A 1137 -8.82 -16.30 -44.34
CA GLY A 1137 -9.63 -15.22 -44.89
C GLY A 1137 -8.76 -14.20 -45.62
N LEU A 1138 -9.25 -13.71 -46.75
CA LEU A 1138 -8.65 -12.66 -47.55
C LEU A 1138 -9.71 -11.62 -47.89
N ALA A 1139 -9.39 -10.33 -47.78
CA ALA A 1139 -10.24 -9.23 -48.22
C ALA A 1139 -9.46 -8.26 -49.11
N VAL A 1140 -10.12 -7.81 -50.17
CA VAL A 1140 -9.67 -6.69 -51.01
C VAL A 1140 -10.74 -5.61 -50.91
N GLU A 1141 -10.37 -4.38 -50.58
CA GLU A 1141 -11.30 -3.26 -50.40
C GLU A 1141 -10.75 -1.98 -51.03
N GLY A 1142 -11.46 -1.43 -52.01
CA GLY A 1142 -11.19 -0.10 -52.58
C GLY A 1142 -12.05 0.96 -51.91
N GLY A 1143 -11.43 1.97 -51.31
CA GLY A 1143 -12.10 3.05 -50.60
C GLY A 1143 -12.07 4.39 -51.33
N TYR A 1144 -13.14 5.17 -51.17
CA TYR A 1144 -13.23 6.55 -51.62
C TYR A 1144 -13.77 7.47 -50.52
N HIS A 1145 -13.00 8.51 -50.18
CA HIS A 1145 -13.38 9.56 -49.23
C HIS A 1145 -14.22 10.64 -49.93
N LEU A 1146 -15.53 10.65 -49.66
CA LEU A 1146 -16.44 11.72 -50.08
C LEU A 1146 -16.11 13.03 -49.35
N THR A 1147 -15.79 12.92 -48.06
CA THR A 1147 -15.24 13.96 -47.21
C THR A 1147 -14.08 13.36 -46.38
N PRO A 1148 -13.27 14.15 -45.66
CA PRO A 1148 -12.26 13.60 -44.77
C PRO A 1148 -12.82 12.59 -43.76
N ASP A 1149 -14.09 12.75 -43.38
CA ASP A 1149 -14.76 11.95 -42.35
C ASP A 1149 -15.70 10.87 -42.90
N LEU A 1150 -16.10 10.91 -44.17
CA LEU A 1150 -17.00 9.93 -44.79
C LEU A 1150 -16.30 9.17 -45.93
N ARG A 1151 -16.04 7.88 -45.70
CA ARG A 1151 -15.45 6.94 -46.65
C ARG A 1151 -16.47 5.88 -47.06
N ILE A 1152 -16.60 5.65 -48.37
CA ILE A 1152 -17.33 4.50 -48.93
C ILE A 1152 -16.29 3.54 -49.51
N GLY A 1153 -16.25 2.32 -48.98
CA GLY A 1153 -15.46 1.21 -49.50
C GLY A 1153 -16.34 0.18 -50.20
N VAL A 1154 -15.86 -0.34 -51.32
CA VAL A 1154 -16.41 -1.55 -51.95
C VAL A 1154 -15.31 -2.61 -51.89
N GLY A 1155 -15.65 -3.79 -51.36
CA GLY A 1155 -14.70 -4.88 -51.23
C GLY A 1155 -15.29 -6.24 -51.58
N TYR A 1156 -14.43 -7.24 -51.59
CA TYR A 1156 -14.79 -8.64 -51.71
C TYR A 1156 -14.01 -9.42 -50.65
N ALA A 1157 -14.72 -10.23 -49.87
CA ALA A 1157 -14.14 -11.14 -48.89
C ALA A 1157 -14.16 -12.58 -49.42
N PHE A 1158 -13.08 -13.32 -49.21
CA PHE A 1158 -12.91 -14.73 -49.54
C PHE A 1158 -12.55 -15.47 -48.26
N GLY A 1159 -13.21 -16.58 -47.94
CA GLY A 1159 -12.88 -17.40 -46.79
C GLY A 1159 -13.00 -18.89 -47.07
N SER A 1160 -12.13 -19.66 -46.42
CA SER A 1160 -12.16 -21.12 -46.38
C SER A 1160 -11.76 -21.60 -45.00
N ALA A 1161 -12.51 -22.53 -44.41
CA ALA A 1161 -12.05 -23.31 -43.27
C ALA A 1161 -12.14 -24.80 -43.58
N ASP A 1162 -11.17 -25.55 -43.09
CA ASP A 1162 -11.22 -27.00 -43.02
C ASP A 1162 -11.36 -27.43 -41.56
N ASP A 1163 -12.21 -28.42 -41.31
CA ASP A 1163 -12.65 -28.86 -39.98
C ASP A 1163 -13.03 -30.34 -40.05
N ARG A 1164 -12.23 -31.19 -39.41
CA ARG A 1164 -12.42 -32.65 -39.45
C ARG A 1164 -13.69 -33.12 -38.71
N ASP A 1165 -14.11 -32.41 -37.66
CA ASP A 1165 -14.94 -33.01 -36.60
C ASP A 1165 -16.39 -32.49 -36.57
N PHE A 1166 -16.68 -31.27 -37.07
CA PHE A 1166 -18.04 -30.71 -37.02
C PHE A 1166 -18.69 -30.38 -38.37
N SER A 1167 -17.93 -30.02 -39.42
CA SER A 1167 -18.53 -29.55 -40.68
C SER A 1167 -17.81 -29.87 -41.99
N GLY A 1168 -16.54 -30.31 -41.98
CA GLY A 1168 -15.74 -30.48 -43.19
C GLY A 1168 -15.29 -29.15 -43.80
N TYR A 1169 -14.77 -29.22 -45.03
CA TYR A 1169 -14.33 -28.03 -45.76
C TYR A 1169 -15.50 -27.09 -46.11
N ARG A 1170 -15.53 -25.92 -45.46
CA ARG A 1170 -16.46 -24.80 -45.74
C ARG A 1170 -15.73 -23.69 -46.49
N SER A 1171 -16.33 -23.17 -47.56
CA SER A 1171 -15.79 -22.01 -48.26
C SER A 1171 -16.92 -21.08 -48.72
N ALA A 1172 -16.76 -19.79 -48.45
CA ALA A 1172 -17.68 -18.75 -48.88
C ALA A 1172 -16.91 -17.47 -49.23
N GLY A 1173 -17.49 -16.69 -50.14
CA GLY A 1173 -16.99 -15.36 -50.45
C GLY A 1173 -18.11 -14.50 -51.01
N GLY A 1174 -17.93 -13.19 -50.97
CA GLY A 1174 -18.91 -12.28 -51.53
C GLY A 1174 -18.47 -10.81 -51.51
N PRO A 1175 -19.12 -9.98 -52.34
CA PRO A 1175 -18.93 -8.55 -52.30
C PRO A 1175 -19.56 -7.95 -51.03
N TYR A 1176 -19.02 -6.82 -50.59
CA TYR A 1176 -19.62 -5.99 -49.56
C TYR A 1176 -19.40 -4.50 -49.84
N LEU A 1177 -20.37 -3.70 -49.43
CA LEU A 1177 -20.29 -2.25 -49.29
C LEU A 1177 -19.97 -1.94 -47.83
N ASN A 1178 -19.07 -1.00 -47.59
CA ASN A 1178 -18.64 -0.55 -46.27
C ASN A 1178 -18.72 0.98 -46.22
N ILE A 1179 -19.64 1.55 -45.45
CA ILE A 1179 -19.74 2.99 -45.22
C ILE A 1179 -19.15 3.29 -43.85
N SER A 1180 -18.02 3.98 -43.82
CA SER A 1180 -17.32 4.39 -42.59
C SER A 1180 -17.45 5.90 -42.40
N PHE A 1181 -18.00 6.33 -41.26
CA PHE A 1181 -18.15 7.73 -40.89
C PHE A 1181 -17.45 8.03 -39.56
N LYS A 1182 -16.52 8.99 -39.58
CA LYS A 1182 -15.83 9.51 -38.39
C LYS A 1182 -16.66 10.61 -37.73
N LEU A 1183 -17.00 10.42 -36.46
CA LEU A 1183 -17.67 11.43 -35.65
C LEU A 1183 -16.64 12.42 -35.11
N ASN A 1184 -16.73 13.69 -35.54
CA ASN A 1184 -15.97 14.82 -34.97
C ASN A 1184 -16.87 15.84 -34.24
N GLU A 1185 -18.20 15.72 -34.38
CA GLU A 1185 -19.18 16.59 -33.75
C GLU A 1185 -20.52 15.86 -33.54
N LEU A 1186 -21.29 16.32 -32.55
CA LEU A 1186 -22.64 15.87 -32.23
C LEU A 1186 -23.60 17.06 -32.21
N PHE A 1187 -24.89 16.80 -32.42
CA PHE A 1187 -26.05 17.70 -32.22
C PHE A 1187 -25.73 19.21 -32.19
N GLY A 1188 -25.56 19.83 -33.37
CA GLY A 1188 -25.37 21.28 -33.50
C GLY A 1188 -23.95 21.79 -33.25
N GLY A 1189 -22.94 20.91 -33.23
CA GLY A 1189 -21.52 21.27 -33.14
C GLY A 1189 -20.87 21.00 -31.79
N PHE A 1190 -21.55 20.31 -30.87
CA PHE A 1190 -20.94 19.85 -29.63
C PHE A 1190 -19.78 18.90 -29.95
N GLY A 1191 -18.61 19.14 -29.36
CA GLY A 1191 -17.42 18.33 -29.61
C GLY A 1191 -16.52 18.81 -30.74
N ARG A 1192 -17.00 19.74 -31.58
CA ARG A 1192 -16.22 20.31 -32.68
C ARG A 1192 -15.17 21.28 -32.16
N GLN A 1193 -13.99 20.75 -31.86
CA GLN A 1193 -12.83 21.58 -31.56
C GLN A 1193 -12.47 22.42 -32.79
N LYS A 1194 -12.53 23.75 -32.64
CA LYS A 1194 -11.95 24.67 -33.62
C LYS A 1194 -10.44 24.49 -33.55
N VAL A 1195 -9.80 24.29 -34.70
CA VAL A 1195 -8.33 24.24 -34.80
C VAL A 1195 -7.78 25.53 -34.19
N VAL A 1196 -7.06 25.40 -33.08
CA VAL A 1196 -6.36 26.53 -32.46
C VAL A 1196 -5.34 27.03 -33.49
N PRO A 1197 -5.21 28.36 -33.75
CA PRO A 1197 -4.16 28.87 -34.61
C PRO A 1197 -2.80 28.30 -34.17
N PRO A 1198 -1.90 27.94 -35.10
CA PRO A 1198 -0.63 27.31 -34.76
C PRO A 1198 0.08 28.16 -33.71
N GLN A 1199 0.32 27.55 -32.56
CA GLN A 1199 0.91 28.21 -31.40
C GLN A 1199 2.24 28.83 -31.85
N GLN A 1200 2.41 30.13 -31.64
CA GLN A 1200 3.69 30.79 -31.94
C GLN A 1200 4.80 30.02 -31.21
N GLN A 1201 5.89 29.75 -31.93
CA GLN A 1201 6.90 28.77 -31.55
C GLN A 1201 7.27 28.90 -30.08
N GLU A 1202 7.37 27.76 -29.39
CA GLU A 1202 7.87 27.73 -28.01
C GLU A 1202 9.16 28.54 -27.94
N SER A 1203 9.27 29.37 -26.90
CA SER A 1203 10.45 30.19 -26.69
C SER A 1203 11.63 29.28 -26.42
N VAL A 1204 12.40 28.99 -27.48
CA VAL A 1204 13.64 28.20 -27.39
C VAL A 1204 14.53 28.91 -26.39
N VAL A 1205 14.61 28.35 -25.18
CA VAL A 1205 15.47 28.84 -24.12
C VAL A 1205 16.88 28.74 -24.66
N GLN A 1206 17.48 29.88 -24.99
CA GLN A 1206 18.89 29.89 -25.38
C GLN A 1206 19.69 29.27 -24.23
N PRO A 1207 20.52 28.24 -24.50
CA PRO A 1207 21.35 27.67 -23.46
C PRO A 1207 22.26 28.78 -22.94
N VAL A 1208 22.10 29.14 -21.67
CA VAL A 1208 22.95 30.14 -21.02
C VAL A 1208 24.36 29.57 -20.99
N ALA A 1209 25.21 30.07 -21.90
CA ALA A 1209 26.60 29.71 -21.91
C ALA A 1209 27.24 30.16 -20.59
N LEU A 1210 27.86 29.23 -19.88
CA LEU A 1210 28.74 29.54 -18.76
C LEU A 1210 30.01 30.20 -19.29
N GLU A 1211 29.96 31.51 -19.52
CA GLU A 1211 31.19 32.30 -19.62
C GLU A 1211 31.91 32.23 -18.27
N SER A 1212 33.18 31.82 -18.30
CA SER A 1212 34.00 31.63 -17.11
C SER A 1212 34.50 32.96 -16.55
N LYS A 1213 34.10 33.31 -15.32
CA LYS A 1213 34.78 34.28 -14.45
C LYS A 1213 34.42 34.10 -12.99
#